data_AF-A0A7Y3K6T6-F1
#
_entry.id   AF-A0A7Y3K6T6-F1
#
_cell.length_a   1.000
_cell.length_b   1.000
_cell.length_c   1.000
_cell.angle_alpha   90.00
_cell.angle_beta   90.00
_cell.angle_gamma   90.00
#
_symmetry.space_group_name_H-M   'P 1'
#
loop_
_entity.id
_entity.type
_entity.pdbx_description
1 polymer ?
#
loop_
_entity_poly.entity_id
_entity_poly.type
_entity_poly.pdbx_seq_one_letter_code
_entity_poly.pdbx_strand_id
1 'polypeptide(L)'
;MIRKIRKLLRRLARGPQIFVRACITYRSGGWAGVLSALAHRRQLNRPIAPGEMSLRLTATAKPLSADTAWAYSCQILAQPHRDRHAARPEDSPQVESVAGDPKLMAFYLPQYHPIPENDAWWGRGFTEWTNVTKAVPQFLGHYQPHLPGELGFYDLRLVETQQRQIELARQYGIHGFCYYYYWFNGRKILQTPLENLLAHPEMDFPFCLCWANENWTRRWDGRERDVLLRQSYSADDDIGFIDSIIPALRDRRYLRIHGKAVLLVYRADLLPDAKATAGRWRRRCLQAGAGTLHLVSVQWDGRGSSVADDFDAQVEFPPLRPYAPPVSDQPMIVNPVYAGRLFDYRHFVELSRNYSKSSGPLYRCVMPGWDNEARQPGRGRTFLHSTPELYGRWLQNACRDTYNRFGEDERLVFINAWNEWAEGAYLEPDRLHGCAYLEATARAVVAARAVSGLRVADRSNIAVVVRVTSVATWLLLLERLKHFSHLGQAGRDFALHIMASSKVLGGLRVQAQEKFACCEFTEIGDGEGHIAALIQILPQLLNRQYGYVCVINDAAGGLRDHENSIEHLPEELMGCREAVSAAHQLFEGAEDVGVAVPSCAVRHLAMESASCMPLLNILGLRLGTPLTCSGLRFIEGGMCWFRPVALAPLLRIGLCAEDCGTACGCEGESLARAVEVGLELILRAAGYRIGELSKIG
;
A
#
# COMPACT_ATOMS: atom_id res chain seq x y z
N MET A 1 32.95 37.50 -32.96
CA MET A 1 31.90 36.76 -32.19
C MET A 1 31.88 35.26 -32.51
N ILE A 2 31.78 34.86 -33.79
CA ILE A 2 31.74 33.46 -34.26
C ILE A 2 32.97 32.62 -33.84
N ARG A 3 34.17 33.21 -33.82
CA ARG A 3 35.41 32.54 -33.37
C ARG A 3 35.42 32.22 -31.86
N LYS A 4 34.71 33.02 -31.03
CA LYS A 4 34.54 32.78 -29.59
C LYS A 4 33.50 31.67 -29.34
N ILE A 5 32.42 31.63 -30.14
CA ILE A 5 31.37 30.59 -30.07
C ILE A 5 31.93 29.21 -30.46
N ARG A 6 32.74 29.10 -31.52
CA ARG A 6 33.42 27.84 -31.88
C ARG A 6 34.40 27.35 -30.80
N LYS A 7 35.05 28.27 -30.07
CA LYS A 7 35.96 27.93 -28.96
C LYS A 7 35.19 27.45 -27.72
N LEU A 8 33.97 27.96 -27.50
CA LEU A 8 33.06 27.55 -26.43
C LEU A 8 32.46 26.16 -26.69
N LEU A 9 31.98 25.91 -27.92
CA LEU A 9 31.44 24.61 -28.32
C LEU A 9 32.50 23.48 -28.27
N ARG A 10 33.76 23.79 -28.61
CA ARG A 10 34.87 22.83 -28.45
C ARG A 10 35.26 22.55 -26.99
N ARG A 11 34.92 23.45 -26.05
CA ARG A 11 35.12 23.25 -24.60
C ARG A 11 33.95 22.49 -23.95
N LEU A 12 32.73 22.67 -24.46
CA LEU A 12 31.53 21.94 -24.03
C LEU A 12 31.57 20.44 -24.37
N ALA A 13 32.33 20.05 -25.41
CA ALA A 13 32.51 18.66 -25.80
C ALA A 13 33.47 17.84 -24.89
N ARG A 14 34.05 18.42 -23.83
CA ARG A 14 35.08 17.76 -22.99
C ARG A 14 34.63 17.40 -21.56
N GLY A 15 33.33 17.21 -21.33
CA GLY A 15 32.79 16.58 -20.12
C GLY A 15 32.14 17.52 -19.09
N PRO A 16 31.31 16.97 -18.19
CA PRO A 16 30.32 17.71 -17.39
C PRO A 16 30.90 18.71 -16.37
N GLN A 17 32.17 18.56 -15.95
CA GLN A 17 32.76 19.43 -14.94
C GLN A 17 33.12 20.85 -15.44
N ILE A 18 33.22 21.08 -16.75
CA ILE A 18 33.52 22.41 -17.31
C ILE A 18 32.26 23.28 -17.44
N PHE A 19 31.07 22.65 -17.53
CA PHE A 19 29.78 23.35 -17.65
C PHE A 19 29.48 24.20 -16.40
N VAL A 20 29.76 23.65 -15.22
CA VAL A 20 29.56 24.33 -13.92
C VAL A 20 30.45 25.58 -13.81
N ARG A 21 31.70 25.52 -14.28
CA ARG A 21 32.62 26.68 -14.26
C ARG A 21 32.20 27.78 -15.25
N ALA A 22 31.62 27.43 -16.40
CA ALA A 22 31.13 28.41 -17.38
C ALA A 22 29.89 29.16 -16.88
N CYS A 23 28.97 28.47 -16.17
CA CYS A 23 27.79 29.07 -15.57
C CYS A 23 28.13 29.99 -14.38
N ILE A 24 29.18 29.68 -13.61
CA ILE A 24 29.62 30.52 -12.49
C ILE A 24 30.30 31.82 -12.95
N THR A 25 30.92 31.85 -14.14
CA THR A 25 31.71 33.01 -14.60
C THR A 25 30.90 34.04 -15.41
N TYR A 26 29.66 33.75 -15.81
CA TYR A 26 28.80 34.69 -16.56
C TYR A 26 27.63 35.19 -15.71
N ARG A 27 27.96 35.91 -14.63
CA ARG A 27 27.01 36.55 -13.69
C ARG A 27 26.60 37.98 -14.09
N SER A 28 26.96 38.47 -15.28
CA SER A 28 26.64 39.82 -15.71
C SER A 28 26.18 39.89 -17.17
N GLY A 29 24.86 39.94 -17.35
CA GLY A 29 24.21 40.47 -18.55
C GLY A 29 24.01 39.51 -19.72
N GLY A 30 22.74 39.31 -20.10
CA GLY A 30 22.38 39.11 -21.51
C GLY A 30 21.82 37.75 -21.93
N TRP A 31 20.80 37.23 -21.24
CA TRP A 31 19.99 36.12 -21.79
C TRP A 31 18.96 36.56 -22.86
N ALA A 32 18.65 37.86 -22.95
CA ALA A 32 17.66 38.40 -23.90
C ALA A 32 18.09 38.31 -25.38
N GLY A 33 19.40 38.30 -25.68
CA GLY A 33 19.90 38.27 -27.06
C GLY A 33 19.99 36.87 -27.68
N VAL A 34 20.11 35.81 -26.86
CA VAL A 34 20.31 34.43 -27.34
C VAL A 34 19.00 33.79 -27.80
N LEU A 35 17.88 34.12 -27.15
CA LEU A 35 16.56 33.62 -27.52
C LEU A 35 16.04 34.22 -28.84
N SER A 36 16.40 35.47 -29.16
CA SER A 36 16.06 36.10 -30.45
C SER A 36 16.82 35.49 -31.64
N ALA A 37 18.07 35.04 -31.42
CA ALA A 37 18.88 34.45 -32.49
C ALA A 37 18.52 32.99 -32.83
N LEU A 38 17.87 32.26 -31.91
CA LEU A 38 17.43 30.87 -32.13
C LEU A 38 16.08 30.77 -32.84
N ALA A 39 15.29 31.86 -32.86
CA ALA A 39 14.01 31.93 -33.57
C ALA A 39 14.14 32.07 -35.10
N HIS A 40 15.34 32.37 -35.62
CA HIS A 40 15.59 32.52 -37.06
C HIS A 40 16.71 31.59 -37.55
N ARG A 41 16.42 30.29 -37.71
CA ARG A 41 16.99 29.46 -38.81
C ARG A 41 16.35 28.07 -38.92
N ARG A 42 15.69 27.88 -40.08
CA ARG A 42 15.46 26.64 -40.87
C ARG A 42 14.16 25.83 -40.66
N GLN A 43 13.13 26.31 -41.36
CA GLN A 43 12.21 25.62 -42.29
C GLN A 43 12.26 24.09 -42.45
N LEU A 44 11.06 23.47 -42.41
CA LEU A 44 10.58 22.44 -43.35
C LEU A 44 9.03 22.56 -43.56
N ASN A 45 8.66 23.09 -44.74
CA ASN A 45 7.43 23.03 -45.57
C ASN A 45 6.01 22.65 -45.03
N ARG A 46 5.16 23.66 -44.78
CA ARG A 46 3.90 24.05 -45.52
C ARG A 46 3.16 25.15 -44.73
N PRO A 47 2.47 26.12 -45.38
CA PRO A 47 1.93 27.29 -44.70
C PRO A 47 0.61 26.97 -44.02
N ILE A 48 0.58 27.00 -42.69
CA ILE A 48 -0.66 27.12 -41.92
C ILE A 48 -1.07 28.60 -41.99
N ALA A 49 -2.32 28.88 -42.37
CA ALA A 49 -2.84 30.23 -42.50
C ALA A 49 -2.60 31.04 -41.21
N PRO A 50 -2.11 32.30 -41.30
CA PRO A 50 -1.86 33.14 -40.13
C PRO A 50 -3.22 33.61 -39.58
N GLY A 51 -3.81 32.84 -38.66
CA GLY A 51 -5.11 33.18 -38.10
C GLY A 51 -5.48 32.52 -36.76
N GLU A 52 -4.97 31.35 -36.41
CA GLU A 52 -5.47 30.63 -35.20
C GLU A 52 -4.38 30.03 -34.29
N MET A 53 -3.16 30.56 -34.34
CA MET A 53 -2.11 30.15 -33.39
C MET A 53 -1.37 31.35 -32.81
N SER A 54 -2.12 32.42 -32.48
CA SER A 54 -1.65 33.30 -31.41
C SER A 54 -1.87 32.56 -30.09
N LEU A 55 -0.82 31.87 -29.64
CA LEU A 55 -0.63 31.56 -28.23
C LEU A 55 -1.02 32.82 -27.45
N ARG A 56 -2.15 32.75 -26.73
CA ARG A 56 -2.41 33.65 -25.61
C ARG A 56 -1.38 33.32 -24.53
N LEU A 57 -0.11 33.69 -24.78
CA LEU A 57 0.81 34.08 -23.71
C LEU A 57 0.23 35.37 -23.17
N THR A 58 -0.79 35.24 -22.32
CA THR A 58 -1.28 36.36 -21.53
C THR A 58 -0.07 36.91 -20.78
N ALA A 59 0.20 38.20 -20.99
CA ALA A 59 1.29 38.98 -20.44
C ALA A 59 1.18 39.20 -18.91
N THR A 60 0.73 38.19 -18.17
CA THR A 60 0.39 38.25 -16.74
C THR A 60 1.16 37.26 -15.87
N ALA A 61 1.94 36.34 -16.45
CA ALA A 61 2.77 35.42 -15.67
C ALA A 61 4.03 36.16 -15.17
N LYS A 62 4.14 36.36 -13.84
CA LYS A 62 5.40 36.82 -13.23
C LYS A 62 6.51 35.81 -13.58
N PRO A 63 7.71 36.27 -13.98
CA PRO A 63 8.83 35.38 -14.19
C PRO A 63 9.14 34.61 -12.89
N LEU A 64 9.43 33.31 -13.03
CA LEU A 64 9.84 32.46 -11.91
C LEU A 64 11.08 33.06 -11.24
N SER A 65 11.19 32.93 -9.92
CA SER A 65 12.41 33.28 -9.21
C SER A 65 13.56 32.39 -9.69
N ALA A 66 14.80 32.89 -9.57
CA ALA A 66 15.99 32.10 -9.90
C ALA A 66 16.05 30.80 -9.09
N ASP A 67 15.63 30.85 -7.82
CA ASP A 67 15.62 29.71 -6.92
C ASP A 67 14.57 28.66 -7.31
N THR A 68 13.36 29.09 -7.71
CA THR A 68 12.31 28.18 -8.20
C THR A 68 12.72 27.54 -9.52
N ALA A 69 13.30 28.30 -10.44
CA ALA A 69 13.80 27.77 -11.71
C ALA A 69 14.95 26.78 -11.50
N TRP A 70 15.84 27.05 -10.54
CA TRP A 70 16.91 26.14 -10.14
C TRP A 70 16.35 24.85 -9.52
N ALA A 71 15.44 24.95 -8.54
CA ALA A 71 14.82 23.79 -7.90
C ALA A 71 14.08 22.89 -8.89
N TYR A 72 13.34 23.48 -9.83
CA TYR A 72 12.67 22.75 -10.90
C TYR A 72 13.68 22.04 -11.81
N SER A 73 14.76 22.73 -12.19
CA SER A 73 15.83 22.13 -12.99
C SER A 73 16.47 20.94 -12.27
N CYS A 74 16.74 21.06 -10.97
CA CYS A 74 17.25 19.96 -10.14
C CYS A 74 16.27 18.78 -10.10
N GLN A 75 14.97 19.03 -9.95
CA GLN A 75 13.93 17.98 -9.97
C GLN A 75 13.94 17.20 -11.28
N ILE A 76 13.98 17.89 -12.43
CA ILE A 76 14.02 17.25 -13.75
C ILE A 76 15.33 16.47 -13.94
N LEU A 77 16.47 17.08 -13.61
CA LEU A 77 17.78 16.44 -13.75
C LEU A 77 18.00 15.26 -12.79
N ALA A 78 17.25 15.19 -11.69
CA ALA A 78 17.30 14.06 -10.75
C ALA A 78 16.54 12.83 -11.25
N GLN A 79 15.61 12.96 -12.21
CA GLN A 79 14.77 11.85 -12.67
C GLN A 79 15.55 10.59 -13.11
N PRO A 80 16.66 10.68 -13.87
CA PRO A 80 17.41 9.50 -14.26
C PRO A 80 18.11 8.76 -13.11
N HIS A 81 18.25 9.41 -11.94
CA HIS A 81 19.00 8.90 -10.80
C HIS A 81 18.11 8.34 -9.67
N ARG A 82 16.78 8.35 -9.86
CA ARG A 82 15.80 7.87 -8.86
C ARG A 82 15.72 6.35 -8.72
N ASP A 83 16.32 5.58 -9.63
CA ASP A 83 16.32 4.10 -9.61
C ASP A 83 17.12 3.46 -8.45
N ARG A 84 17.64 4.22 -7.49
CA ARG A 84 18.79 3.75 -6.71
C ARG A 84 18.52 2.77 -5.57
N HIS A 85 17.29 2.56 -5.12
CA HIS A 85 17.03 1.70 -3.94
C HIS A 85 15.70 0.92 -3.97
N ALA A 86 15.12 0.66 -5.14
CA ALA A 86 13.96 -0.23 -5.23
C ALA A 86 14.38 -1.68 -4.95
N ALA A 87 13.82 -2.30 -3.91
CA ALA A 87 13.97 -3.73 -3.68
C ALA A 87 13.53 -4.49 -4.95
N ARG A 88 14.34 -5.47 -5.37
CA ARG A 88 13.96 -6.31 -6.49
C ARG A 88 12.85 -7.24 -6.02
N PRO A 89 11.89 -7.60 -6.88
CA PRO A 89 10.89 -8.58 -6.50
C PRO A 89 11.52 -9.91 -6.11
N GLU A 90 12.67 -10.26 -6.68
CA GLU A 90 13.45 -11.46 -6.31
C GLU A 90 13.85 -11.50 -4.83
N ASP A 91 13.98 -10.33 -4.18
CA ASP A 91 14.40 -10.20 -2.78
C ASP A 91 13.19 -10.15 -1.81
N SER A 92 11.96 -10.08 -2.34
CA SER A 92 10.74 -9.93 -1.54
C SER A 92 10.11 -11.28 -1.18
N PRO A 93 9.75 -11.54 0.09
CA PRO A 93 9.09 -12.78 0.49
C PRO A 93 7.73 -12.91 -0.19
N GLN A 94 7.38 -14.13 -0.61
CA GLN A 94 6.07 -14.41 -1.20
C GLN A 94 4.99 -14.38 -0.12
N VAL A 95 3.91 -13.66 -0.37
CA VAL A 95 2.72 -13.70 0.49
C VAL A 95 1.77 -14.75 -0.04
N GLU A 96 1.73 -15.89 0.63
CA GLU A 96 0.73 -16.92 0.36
C GLU A 96 -0.66 -16.44 0.80
N SER A 97 -1.62 -16.49 -0.14
CA SER A 97 -3.03 -16.31 0.18
C SER A 97 -3.51 -17.48 1.02
N VAL A 98 -4.13 -17.21 2.17
CA VAL A 98 -4.70 -18.24 3.04
C VAL A 98 -6.20 -18.32 2.82
N ALA A 99 -6.77 -19.52 2.98
CA ALA A 99 -8.21 -19.72 2.90
C ALA A 99 -8.94 -18.76 3.86
N GLY A 100 -9.93 -18.04 3.33
CA GLY A 100 -10.71 -17.04 4.07
C GLY A 100 -10.17 -15.60 4.01
N ASP A 101 -8.97 -15.35 3.45
CA ASP A 101 -8.52 -13.99 3.18
C ASP A 101 -9.41 -13.27 2.15
N PRO A 102 -9.51 -11.92 2.19
CA PRO A 102 -10.10 -11.16 1.13
C PRO A 102 -9.40 -11.41 -0.20
N LYS A 103 -10.18 -11.78 -1.21
CA LYS A 103 -9.75 -11.93 -2.59
C LYS A 103 -9.53 -10.52 -3.17
N LEU A 104 -8.27 -10.10 -3.26
CA LEU A 104 -7.89 -8.80 -3.83
C LEU A 104 -8.01 -8.83 -5.36
N MET A 105 -8.92 -8.03 -5.92
CA MET A 105 -9.18 -7.94 -7.35
C MET A 105 -8.68 -6.61 -7.91
N ALA A 106 -7.62 -6.61 -8.73
CA ALA A 106 -7.10 -5.38 -9.32
C ALA A 106 -7.74 -5.12 -10.69
N PHE A 107 -8.25 -3.90 -10.94
CA PHE A 107 -8.70 -3.50 -12.27
C PHE A 107 -7.54 -3.55 -13.26
N TYR A 108 -7.80 -4.03 -14.47
CA TYR A 108 -6.78 -4.27 -15.49
C TYR A 108 -7.15 -3.60 -16.80
N LEU A 109 -6.30 -2.67 -17.25
CA LEU A 109 -6.44 -1.92 -18.49
C LEU A 109 -5.78 -2.70 -19.64
N PRO A 110 -6.55 -3.15 -20.66
CA PRO A 110 -5.99 -3.90 -21.78
C PRO A 110 -5.30 -3.03 -22.84
N GLN A 111 -5.15 -1.72 -22.66
CA GLN A 111 -4.85 -0.79 -23.75
C GLN A 111 -3.44 -0.89 -24.33
N TYR A 112 -2.41 -1.27 -23.56
CA TYR A 112 -0.97 -1.15 -23.88
C TYR A 112 -0.46 -2.00 -25.07
N HIS A 113 -1.12 -1.87 -26.21
CA HIS A 113 -0.78 -2.42 -27.51
C HIS A 113 -1.50 -1.58 -28.59
N PRO A 114 -0.89 -1.38 -29.76
CA PRO A 114 -1.54 -0.65 -30.84
C PRO A 114 -2.73 -1.43 -31.40
N ILE A 115 -3.81 -0.72 -31.71
CA ILE A 115 -4.97 -1.25 -32.44
C ILE A 115 -5.31 -0.30 -33.60
N PRO A 116 -5.90 -0.80 -34.71
CA PRO A 116 -6.21 0.01 -35.88
C PRO A 116 -7.06 1.26 -35.56
N GLU A 117 -8.00 1.14 -34.63
CA GLU A 117 -8.87 2.22 -34.20
C GLU A 117 -8.08 3.36 -33.54
N ASN A 118 -7.23 3.02 -32.57
CA ASN A 118 -6.39 4.01 -31.90
C ASN A 118 -5.38 4.64 -32.85
N ASP A 119 -4.80 3.85 -33.76
CA ASP A 119 -3.90 4.36 -34.78
C ASP A 119 -4.59 5.41 -35.69
N ALA A 120 -5.85 5.17 -36.04
CA ALA A 120 -6.65 6.10 -36.84
C ALA A 120 -7.03 7.37 -36.07
N TRP A 121 -7.25 7.28 -34.76
CA TRP A 121 -7.75 8.39 -33.95
C TRP A 121 -6.63 9.25 -33.34
N TRP A 122 -5.53 8.63 -32.94
CA TRP A 122 -4.46 9.23 -32.12
C TRP A 122 -3.09 9.23 -32.79
N GLY A 123 -2.97 8.56 -33.93
CA GLY A 123 -1.73 8.42 -34.68
C GLY A 123 -1.14 7.02 -34.58
N ARG A 124 -0.40 6.64 -35.62
CA ARG A 124 0.17 5.30 -35.76
C ARG A 124 1.02 4.88 -34.55
N GLY A 125 0.76 3.70 -34.02
CA GLY A 125 1.48 3.11 -32.90
C GLY A 125 1.01 3.63 -31.53
N PHE A 126 -0.17 4.24 -31.44
CA PHE A 126 -0.63 4.83 -30.18
C PHE A 126 -0.88 3.75 -29.12
N THR A 127 -0.29 3.96 -27.95
CA THR A 127 -0.56 3.27 -26.69
C THR A 127 -0.58 4.29 -25.56
N GLU A 128 -1.07 3.91 -24.39
CA GLU A 128 -1.06 4.77 -23.20
C GLU A 128 0.36 5.22 -22.81
N TRP A 129 1.41 4.48 -23.20
CA TRP A 129 2.79 4.93 -23.06
C TRP A 129 3.07 6.26 -23.77
N THR A 130 2.35 6.57 -24.85
CA THR A 130 2.43 7.87 -25.54
C THR A 130 1.94 9.01 -24.64
N ASN A 131 0.91 8.77 -23.84
CA ASN A 131 0.41 9.75 -22.87
C ASN A 131 1.33 9.87 -21.66
N VAL A 132 1.81 8.75 -21.14
CA VAL A 132 2.71 8.70 -19.99
C VAL A 132 4.02 9.45 -20.26
N THR A 133 4.66 9.19 -21.40
CA THR A 133 6.01 9.73 -21.70
C THR A 133 6.04 11.22 -22.01
N LYS A 134 4.90 11.81 -22.43
CA LYS A 134 4.82 13.27 -22.71
C LYS A 134 4.51 14.12 -21.47
N ALA A 135 4.11 13.50 -20.35
CA ALA A 135 3.76 14.21 -19.13
C ALA A 135 4.98 14.92 -18.53
N VAL A 136 4.76 16.12 -17.98
CA VAL A 136 5.82 16.91 -17.34
C VAL A 136 5.36 17.45 -16.00
N PRO A 137 6.28 17.64 -15.04
CA PRO A 137 5.94 18.26 -13.76
C PRO A 137 5.37 19.67 -13.91
N GLN A 138 4.19 19.90 -13.35
CA GLN A 138 3.52 21.22 -13.41
C GLN A 138 3.88 22.13 -12.22
N PHE A 139 4.36 21.54 -11.13
CA PHE A 139 4.72 22.21 -9.88
C PHE A 139 5.92 21.51 -9.20
N LEU A 140 6.59 22.19 -8.27
CA LEU A 140 7.71 21.60 -7.52
C LEU A 140 7.22 20.41 -6.68
N GLY A 141 7.94 19.29 -6.77
CA GLY A 141 7.58 18.03 -6.13
C GLY A 141 6.62 17.15 -6.94
N HIS A 142 6.06 17.64 -8.05
CA HIS A 142 5.19 16.85 -8.92
C HIS A 142 5.98 15.71 -9.59
N TYR A 143 5.60 14.46 -9.31
CA TYR A 143 6.20 13.30 -9.94
C TYR A 143 5.54 13.00 -11.29
N GLN A 144 6.13 13.54 -12.36
CA GLN A 144 5.82 13.19 -13.75
C GLN A 144 7.13 13.22 -14.56
N PRO A 145 7.28 12.42 -15.63
CA PRO A 145 6.38 11.31 -15.99
C PRO A 145 6.52 10.11 -15.01
N HIS A 146 5.45 9.34 -14.86
CA HIS A 146 5.47 8.03 -14.19
C HIS A 146 6.07 6.99 -15.13
N LEU A 147 7.30 6.54 -14.88
CA LEU A 147 7.99 5.63 -15.80
C LEU A 147 8.04 4.21 -15.26
N PRO A 148 7.83 3.18 -16.11
CA PRO A 148 7.85 1.79 -15.68
C PRO A 148 9.23 1.36 -15.22
N GLY A 149 9.24 0.50 -14.19
CA GLY A 149 10.41 -0.17 -13.65
C GLY A 149 10.67 -1.48 -14.40
N GLU A 150 10.59 -2.60 -13.69
CA GLU A 150 10.99 -3.93 -14.17
C GLU A 150 10.30 -4.37 -15.48
N LEU A 151 9.00 -4.13 -15.62
CA LEU A 151 8.23 -4.55 -16.80
C LEU A 151 8.51 -3.71 -18.05
N GLY A 152 9.14 -2.54 -17.89
CA GLY A 152 9.41 -1.60 -18.97
C GLY A 152 8.16 -1.13 -19.72
N PHE A 153 8.37 -0.57 -20.91
CA PHE A 153 7.29 -0.15 -21.81
C PHE A 153 6.78 -1.36 -22.61
N TYR A 154 6.03 -2.22 -21.92
CA TYR A 154 5.57 -3.50 -22.48
C TYR A 154 4.48 -3.36 -23.56
N ASP A 155 4.24 -4.47 -24.26
CA ASP A 155 3.18 -4.64 -25.26
C ASP A 155 2.30 -5.85 -24.89
N LEU A 156 1.01 -5.63 -24.65
CA LEU A 156 0.09 -6.68 -24.19
C LEU A 156 -0.33 -7.69 -25.27
N ARG A 157 0.19 -7.58 -26.50
CA ARG A 157 0.14 -8.68 -27.47
C ARG A 157 1.05 -9.84 -27.07
N LEU A 158 2.09 -9.56 -26.28
CA LEU A 158 3.03 -10.55 -25.79
C LEU A 158 2.47 -11.27 -24.57
N VAL A 159 2.48 -12.59 -24.60
CA VAL A 159 1.95 -13.44 -23.53
C VAL A 159 2.89 -13.42 -22.33
N GLU A 160 4.19 -13.32 -22.56
CA GLU A 160 5.24 -13.29 -21.55
C GLU A 160 5.09 -12.07 -20.62
N THR A 161 4.61 -10.94 -21.15
CA THR A 161 4.27 -9.77 -20.33
C THR A 161 3.15 -10.09 -19.35
N GLN A 162 2.08 -10.74 -19.81
CA GLN A 162 0.95 -11.09 -18.94
C GLN A 162 1.35 -12.17 -17.92
N GLN A 163 2.19 -13.13 -18.31
CA GLN A 163 2.76 -14.11 -17.39
C GLN A 163 3.55 -13.42 -16.26
N ARG A 164 4.43 -12.48 -16.59
CA ARG A 164 5.20 -11.74 -15.59
C ARG A 164 4.32 -10.87 -14.69
N GLN A 165 3.28 -10.24 -15.24
CA GLN A 165 2.30 -9.50 -14.46
C GLN A 165 1.56 -10.40 -13.46
N ILE A 166 1.14 -11.59 -13.89
CA ILE A 166 0.49 -12.60 -13.04
C ILE A 166 1.44 -13.09 -11.94
N GLU A 167 2.71 -13.34 -12.25
CA GLU A 167 3.72 -13.73 -11.26
C GLU A 167 3.88 -12.68 -10.17
N LEU A 168 4.08 -11.42 -10.56
CA LEU A 168 4.18 -10.29 -9.62
C LEU A 168 2.91 -10.14 -8.79
N ALA A 169 1.74 -10.16 -9.44
CA ALA A 169 0.46 -10.04 -8.75
C ALA A 169 0.30 -11.12 -7.67
N ARG A 170 0.56 -12.39 -8.03
CA ARG A 170 0.47 -13.53 -7.10
C ARG A 170 1.46 -13.41 -5.96
N GLN A 171 2.71 -13.02 -6.24
CA GLN A 171 3.77 -12.89 -5.24
C GLN A 171 3.38 -11.95 -4.08
N TYR A 172 2.63 -10.88 -4.37
CA TYR A 172 2.26 -9.86 -3.40
C TYR A 172 0.79 -9.95 -2.92
N GLY A 173 0.14 -11.08 -3.14
CA GLY A 173 -1.19 -11.38 -2.59
C GLY A 173 -2.37 -10.81 -3.37
N ILE A 174 -2.18 -10.39 -4.64
CA ILE A 174 -3.30 -10.10 -5.54
C ILE A 174 -3.92 -11.43 -5.98
N HIS A 175 -5.23 -11.57 -5.76
CA HIS A 175 -5.95 -12.80 -6.08
C HIS A 175 -6.26 -12.94 -7.57
N GLY A 176 -6.62 -11.84 -8.22
CA GLY A 176 -7.04 -11.87 -9.62
C GLY A 176 -7.16 -10.50 -10.27
N PHE A 177 -7.41 -10.50 -11.57
CA PHE A 177 -7.63 -9.28 -12.35
C PHE A 177 -9.10 -9.07 -12.74
N CYS A 178 -9.55 -7.83 -12.70
CA CYS A 178 -10.82 -7.40 -13.26
C CYS A 178 -10.58 -6.67 -14.58
N TYR A 179 -10.70 -7.39 -15.69
CA TYR A 179 -10.42 -6.84 -17.01
C TYR A 179 -11.53 -5.88 -17.44
N TYR A 180 -11.15 -4.68 -17.89
CA TYR A 180 -12.09 -3.87 -18.67
C TYR A 180 -12.41 -4.57 -19.98
N TYR A 181 -13.69 -4.78 -20.22
CA TYR A 181 -14.19 -5.38 -21.44
C TYR A 181 -14.87 -4.32 -22.30
N TYR A 182 -14.28 -4.04 -23.47
CA TYR A 182 -14.76 -3.04 -24.41
C TYR A 182 -15.54 -3.71 -25.54
N TRP A 183 -16.86 -3.59 -25.47
CA TRP A 183 -17.78 -4.13 -26.45
C TRP A 183 -18.83 -3.09 -26.78
N PHE A 184 -19.03 -2.85 -28.08
CA PHE A 184 -19.91 -1.82 -28.63
C PHE A 184 -20.80 -2.41 -29.71
N ASN A 185 -22.02 -2.79 -29.34
CA ASN A 185 -23.07 -3.25 -30.27
C ASN A 185 -22.57 -4.29 -31.29
N GLY A 186 -21.86 -5.32 -30.83
CA GLY A 186 -21.30 -6.40 -31.64
C GLY A 186 -19.82 -6.28 -31.98
N ARG A 187 -19.18 -5.14 -31.68
CA ARG A 187 -17.76 -4.91 -31.93
C ARG A 187 -16.93 -5.00 -30.64
N LYS A 188 -15.98 -5.94 -30.60
CA LYS A 188 -14.96 -6.03 -29.54
C LYS A 188 -13.78 -5.11 -29.86
N ILE A 189 -13.23 -4.45 -28.85
CA ILE A 189 -12.05 -3.60 -28.94
C ILE A 189 -11.11 -3.94 -27.78
N LEU A 190 -9.79 -3.80 -27.96
CA LEU A 190 -8.76 -4.12 -26.95
C LEU A 190 -8.88 -5.55 -26.38
N GLN A 191 -9.43 -6.49 -27.13
CA GLN A 191 -9.75 -7.83 -26.66
C GLN A 191 -8.53 -8.75 -26.51
N THR A 192 -7.41 -8.42 -27.15
CA THR A 192 -6.24 -9.29 -27.27
C THR A 192 -5.72 -9.81 -25.93
N PRO A 193 -5.58 -9.01 -24.85
CA PRO A 193 -5.06 -9.53 -23.58
C PRO A 193 -5.99 -10.59 -22.96
N LEU A 194 -7.31 -10.37 -23.01
CA LEU A 194 -8.27 -11.37 -22.54
C LEU A 194 -8.27 -12.62 -23.42
N GLU A 195 -8.21 -12.47 -24.74
CA GLU A 195 -8.14 -13.61 -25.67
C GLU A 195 -6.86 -14.43 -25.46
N ASN A 196 -5.73 -13.77 -25.21
CA ASN A 196 -4.49 -14.42 -24.79
C ASN A 196 -4.68 -15.17 -23.47
N LEU A 197 -5.26 -14.57 -22.44
CA LEU A 197 -5.53 -15.27 -21.17
C LEU A 197 -6.36 -16.54 -21.39
N LEU A 198 -7.43 -16.46 -22.18
CA LEU A 198 -8.34 -17.59 -22.47
C LEU A 198 -7.66 -18.69 -23.31
N ALA A 199 -6.79 -18.33 -24.25
CA ALA A 199 -6.08 -19.27 -25.11
C ALA A 199 -4.96 -20.04 -24.37
N HIS A 200 -4.49 -19.52 -23.24
CA HIS A 200 -3.34 -20.01 -22.48
C HIS A 200 -3.77 -20.43 -21.06
N PRO A 201 -4.33 -21.65 -20.89
CA PRO A 201 -4.84 -22.14 -19.60
C PRO A 201 -3.74 -22.36 -18.54
N GLU A 202 -2.47 -22.37 -18.94
CA GLU A 202 -1.30 -22.38 -18.06
C GLU A 202 -1.12 -21.06 -17.30
N MET A 203 -1.67 -19.95 -17.81
CA MET A 203 -1.79 -18.70 -17.05
C MET A 203 -2.89 -18.82 -15.99
N ASP A 204 -2.67 -19.66 -14.99
CA ASP A 204 -3.68 -20.03 -13.98
C ASP A 204 -3.89 -18.91 -12.94
N PHE A 205 -4.57 -17.84 -13.36
CA PHE A 205 -4.85 -16.68 -12.54
C PHE A 205 -6.33 -16.32 -12.58
N PRO A 206 -6.99 -16.17 -11.40
CA PRO A 206 -8.39 -15.77 -11.34
C PRO A 206 -8.67 -14.44 -12.04
N PHE A 207 -9.83 -14.33 -12.68
CA PHE A 207 -10.25 -13.10 -13.32
C PHE A 207 -11.76 -12.90 -13.36
N CYS A 208 -12.20 -11.66 -13.55
CA CYS A 208 -13.57 -11.31 -13.91
C CYS A 208 -13.57 -10.15 -14.91
N LEU A 209 -14.75 -9.78 -15.41
CA LEU A 209 -14.92 -8.69 -16.37
C LEU A 209 -15.66 -7.51 -15.75
N CYS A 210 -15.25 -6.30 -16.14
CA CYS A 210 -15.98 -5.06 -15.97
C CYS A 210 -16.36 -4.51 -17.35
N TRP A 211 -17.64 -4.50 -17.70
CA TRP A 211 -18.09 -3.94 -18.96
C TRP A 211 -18.01 -2.41 -18.91
N ALA A 212 -17.06 -1.86 -19.67
CA ALA A 212 -16.90 -0.43 -19.88
C ALA A 212 -17.98 0.08 -20.86
N ASN A 213 -19.22 0.13 -20.39
CA ASN A 213 -20.42 0.29 -21.23
C ASN A 213 -20.73 1.74 -21.63
N GLU A 214 -19.86 2.70 -21.37
CA GLU A 214 -20.06 4.08 -21.81
C GLU A 214 -19.55 4.32 -23.24
N ASN A 215 -19.99 5.41 -23.87
CA ASN A 215 -19.48 5.82 -25.18
C ASN A 215 -17.96 6.01 -25.13
N TRP A 216 -17.26 5.46 -26.13
CA TRP A 216 -15.87 5.83 -26.36
C TRP A 216 -15.82 7.21 -26.99
N THR A 217 -15.26 8.17 -26.29
CA THR A 217 -15.17 9.58 -26.71
C THR A 217 -13.73 10.03 -26.78
N ARG A 218 -13.46 11.13 -27.49
CA ARG A 218 -12.19 11.86 -27.37
C ARG A 218 -12.12 12.64 -26.05
N ARG A 219 -12.30 11.95 -24.92
CA ARG A 219 -12.12 12.59 -23.59
C ARG A 219 -10.66 12.98 -23.34
N TRP A 220 -9.72 12.20 -23.88
CA TRP A 220 -8.27 12.35 -23.65
C TRP A 220 -7.63 13.58 -24.33
N ASP A 221 -8.37 14.34 -25.16
CA ASP A 221 -7.92 15.64 -25.71
C ASP A 221 -8.77 16.83 -25.25
N GLY A 222 -9.70 16.61 -24.30
CA GLY A 222 -10.60 17.64 -23.80
C GLY A 222 -11.79 17.97 -24.72
N ARG A 223 -12.09 17.13 -25.73
CA ARG A 223 -13.25 17.30 -26.63
C ARG A 223 -14.30 16.21 -26.39
N GLU A 224 -15.14 16.41 -25.36
CA GLU A 224 -16.25 15.51 -25.00
C GLU A 224 -17.28 15.27 -26.13
N ARG A 225 -17.28 16.06 -27.20
CA ARG A 225 -18.32 16.07 -28.23
C ARG A 225 -18.10 15.04 -29.36
N ASP A 226 -16.90 14.49 -29.51
CA ASP A 226 -16.61 13.53 -30.57
C ASP A 226 -16.69 12.08 -30.04
N VAL A 227 -17.86 11.46 -30.22
CA VAL A 227 -18.07 10.02 -29.96
C VAL A 227 -17.35 9.22 -31.05
N LEU A 228 -16.32 8.46 -30.68
CA LEU A 228 -15.54 7.58 -31.55
C LEU A 228 -16.25 6.24 -31.77
N LEU A 229 -16.79 5.67 -30.69
CA LEU A 229 -17.67 4.51 -30.71
C LEU A 229 -18.84 4.76 -29.78
N ARG A 230 -20.05 4.59 -30.30
CA ARG A 230 -21.29 4.78 -29.56
C ARG A 230 -21.74 3.44 -28.98
N GLN A 231 -22.18 3.46 -27.72
CA GLN A 231 -22.97 2.40 -27.12
C GLN A 231 -24.45 2.76 -27.21
N SER A 232 -25.25 1.83 -27.72
CA SER A 232 -26.71 1.89 -27.70
C SER A 232 -27.26 0.68 -26.97
N TYR A 233 -28.40 0.79 -26.28
CA TYR A 233 -28.96 -0.32 -25.50
C TYR A 233 -30.28 -0.78 -26.08
N SER A 234 -30.46 -2.10 -26.17
CA SER A 234 -31.68 -2.77 -26.58
C SER A 234 -31.69 -4.21 -26.04
N ALA A 235 -32.84 -4.88 -26.06
CA ALA A 235 -32.90 -6.28 -25.63
C ALA A 235 -31.99 -7.20 -26.47
N ASP A 236 -31.87 -6.94 -27.77
CA ASP A 236 -30.97 -7.70 -28.66
C ASP A 236 -29.51 -7.40 -28.37
N ASP A 237 -29.19 -6.14 -28.03
CA ASP A 237 -27.85 -5.73 -27.61
C ASP A 237 -27.41 -6.44 -26.32
N ASP A 238 -28.32 -6.53 -25.34
CA ASP A 238 -28.06 -7.23 -24.09
C ASP A 238 -27.69 -8.70 -24.34
N ILE A 239 -28.38 -9.36 -25.29
CA ILE A 239 -28.09 -10.74 -25.68
C ILE A 239 -26.77 -10.82 -26.46
N GLY A 240 -26.50 -9.87 -27.37
CA GLY A 240 -25.25 -9.81 -28.10
C GLY A 240 -24.03 -9.64 -27.20
N PHE A 241 -24.14 -8.78 -26.18
CA PHE A 241 -23.09 -8.56 -25.18
C PHE A 241 -22.87 -9.82 -24.34
N ILE A 242 -23.94 -10.39 -23.77
CA ILE A 242 -23.75 -11.55 -22.89
C ILE A 242 -23.18 -12.74 -23.66
N ASP A 243 -23.61 -12.94 -24.92
CA ASP A 243 -23.09 -13.98 -25.78
C ASP A 243 -21.61 -13.82 -26.09
N SER A 244 -21.13 -12.58 -26.19
CA SER A 244 -19.71 -12.31 -26.46
C SER A 244 -18.80 -12.64 -25.27
N ILE A 245 -19.33 -12.74 -24.04
CA ILE A 245 -18.56 -13.06 -22.84
C ILE A 245 -18.80 -14.48 -22.31
N ILE A 246 -19.82 -15.21 -22.78
CA ILE A 246 -20.08 -16.62 -22.38
C ILE A 246 -18.81 -17.52 -22.44
N PRO A 247 -17.93 -17.43 -23.46
CA PRO A 247 -16.70 -18.21 -23.46
C PRO A 247 -15.83 -17.94 -22.23
N ALA A 248 -15.68 -16.68 -21.82
CA ALA A 248 -14.94 -16.30 -20.61
C ALA A 248 -15.66 -16.79 -19.34
N LEU A 249 -16.99 -16.66 -19.27
CA LEU A 249 -17.78 -17.12 -18.13
C LEU A 249 -17.64 -18.64 -17.86
N ARG A 250 -17.38 -19.43 -18.90
CA ARG A 250 -17.15 -20.88 -18.78
C ARG A 250 -15.73 -21.26 -18.37
N ASP A 251 -14.79 -20.31 -18.38
CA ASP A 251 -13.41 -20.57 -17.96
C ASP A 251 -13.37 -20.94 -16.48
N ARG A 252 -12.58 -21.97 -16.13
CA ARG A 252 -12.45 -22.47 -14.75
C ARG A 252 -11.87 -21.42 -13.79
N ARG A 253 -11.11 -20.45 -14.32
CA ARG A 253 -10.46 -19.38 -13.58
C ARG A 253 -11.39 -18.18 -13.35
N TYR A 254 -12.58 -18.18 -13.96
CA TYR A 254 -13.51 -17.07 -13.82
C TYR A 254 -14.01 -16.95 -12.37
N LEU A 255 -13.92 -15.77 -11.79
CA LEU A 255 -14.28 -15.49 -10.39
C LEU A 255 -15.77 -15.78 -10.17
N ARG A 256 -16.04 -16.56 -9.12
CA ARG A 256 -17.40 -16.93 -8.70
C ARG A 256 -17.63 -16.63 -7.23
N ILE A 257 -18.84 -16.22 -6.92
CA ILE A 257 -19.38 -16.09 -5.56
C ILE A 257 -20.59 -17.00 -5.46
N HIS A 258 -20.56 -17.97 -4.55
CA HIS A 258 -21.61 -18.97 -4.37
C HIS A 258 -21.95 -19.68 -5.70
N GLY A 259 -20.91 -19.99 -6.49
CA GLY A 259 -21.03 -20.59 -7.82
C GLY A 259 -21.48 -19.65 -8.95
N LYS A 260 -21.91 -18.41 -8.64
CA LYS A 260 -22.36 -17.42 -9.63
C LYS A 260 -21.18 -16.63 -10.20
N ALA A 261 -21.09 -16.49 -11.51
CA ALA A 261 -20.00 -15.76 -12.17
C ALA A 261 -20.12 -14.25 -11.92
N VAL A 262 -19.04 -13.62 -11.45
CA VAL A 262 -19.02 -12.19 -11.12
C VAL A 262 -18.88 -11.35 -12.38
N LEU A 263 -19.80 -10.41 -12.62
CA LEU A 263 -19.74 -9.48 -13.75
C LEU A 263 -20.00 -8.06 -13.25
N LEU A 264 -19.05 -7.16 -13.52
CA LEU A 264 -19.15 -5.75 -13.19
C LEU A 264 -19.74 -4.97 -14.38
N VAL A 265 -20.56 -3.96 -14.09
CA VAL A 265 -21.06 -2.97 -15.06
C VAL A 265 -20.61 -1.59 -14.63
N TYR A 266 -19.82 -0.92 -15.48
CA TYR A 266 -19.16 0.34 -15.15
C TYR A 266 -20.13 1.51 -14.97
N ARG A 267 -21.14 1.59 -15.83
CA ARG A 267 -22.17 2.63 -15.86
C ARG A 267 -23.55 2.00 -15.91
N ALA A 268 -23.93 1.33 -14.83
CA ALA A 268 -25.24 0.67 -14.72
C ALA A 268 -26.41 1.67 -14.88
N ASP A 269 -26.18 2.96 -14.57
CA ASP A 269 -27.13 4.07 -14.75
C ASP A 269 -27.46 4.38 -16.22
N LEU A 270 -26.65 3.90 -17.17
CA LEU A 270 -26.94 4.05 -18.61
C LEU A 270 -27.88 2.97 -19.16
N LEU A 271 -28.13 1.89 -18.40
CA LEU A 271 -29.06 0.84 -18.80
C LEU A 271 -30.52 1.36 -18.71
N PRO A 272 -31.32 1.31 -19.78
CA PRO A 272 -32.69 1.84 -19.76
C PRO A 272 -33.60 1.14 -18.74
N ASP A 273 -33.43 -0.17 -18.58
CA ASP A 273 -34.08 -0.99 -17.56
C ASP A 273 -33.07 -2.03 -17.07
N ALA A 274 -32.37 -1.67 -16.00
CA ALA A 274 -31.26 -2.45 -15.48
C ALA A 274 -31.72 -3.81 -14.94
N LYS A 275 -32.89 -3.87 -14.28
CA LYS A 275 -33.51 -5.10 -13.80
C LYS A 275 -33.86 -6.08 -14.91
N ALA A 276 -34.50 -5.59 -15.97
CA ALA A 276 -34.89 -6.43 -17.10
C ALA A 276 -33.64 -6.94 -17.85
N THR A 277 -32.62 -6.09 -17.98
CA THR A 277 -31.31 -6.42 -18.58
C THR A 277 -30.62 -7.54 -17.80
N ALA A 278 -30.48 -7.37 -16.48
CA ALA A 278 -29.96 -8.38 -15.56
C ALA A 278 -30.71 -9.72 -15.69
N GLY A 279 -32.04 -9.66 -15.77
CA GLY A 279 -32.89 -10.83 -15.98
C GLY A 279 -32.64 -11.55 -17.32
N ARG A 280 -32.45 -10.80 -18.42
CA ARG A 280 -32.09 -11.36 -19.73
C ARG A 280 -30.74 -12.06 -19.68
N TRP A 281 -29.72 -11.42 -19.12
CA TRP A 281 -28.38 -12.00 -18.99
C TRP A 281 -28.37 -13.29 -18.18
N ARG A 282 -28.97 -13.30 -16.99
CA ARG A 282 -29.04 -14.51 -16.15
C ARG A 282 -29.74 -15.66 -16.88
N ARG A 283 -30.86 -15.40 -17.57
CA ARG A 283 -31.56 -16.43 -18.37
C ARG A 283 -30.69 -16.95 -19.51
N ARG A 284 -30.04 -16.06 -20.25
CA ARG A 284 -29.20 -16.43 -21.40
C ARG A 284 -27.98 -17.25 -20.99
N CYS A 285 -27.33 -16.89 -19.88
CA CYS A 285 -26.22 -17.66 -19.30
C CYS A 285 -26.65 -19.06 -18.88
N LEU A 286 -27.81 -19.19 -18.23
CA LEU A 286 -28.37 -20.49 -17.84
C LEU A 286 -28.67 -21.37 -19.06
N GLN A 287 -29.31 -20.80 -20.09
CA GLN A 287 -29.57 -21.51 -21.36
C GLN A 287 -28.29 -21.97 -22.06
N ALA A 288 -27.21 -21.21 -21.94
CA ALA A 288 -25.91 -21.59 -22.47
C ALA A 288 -25.11 -22.53 -21.53
N GLY A 289 -25.63 -22.92 -20.37
CA GLY A 289 -24.88 -23.74 -19.41
C GLY A 289 -23.64 -23.05 -18.82
N ALA A 290 -23.59 -21.71 -18.80
CA ALA A 290 -22.51 -20.94 -18.14
C ALA A 290 -22.77 -20.69 -16.63
N GLY A 291 -23.91 -21.17 -16.12
CA GLY A 291 -24.42 -20.87 -14.79
C GLY A 291 -25.18 -19.55 -14.75
N THR A 292 -25.35 -18.99 -13.56
CA THR A 292 -25.96 -17.66 -13.35
C THR A 292 -24.92 -16.62 -12.97
N LEU A 293 -25.33 -15.34 -12.91
CA LEU A 293 -24.45 -14.19 -12.67
C LEU A 293 -24.66 -13.61 -11.27
N HIS A 294 -23.55 -13.18 -10.66
CA HIS A 294 -23.49 -12.21 -9.58
C HIS A 294 -23.11 -10.85 -10.19
N LEU A 295 -24.09 -9.97 -10.30
CA LEU A 295 -23.96 -8.68 -10.99
C LEU A 295 -23.58 -7.59 -10.00
N VAL A 296 -22.50 -6.88 -10.32
CA VAL A 296 -21.95 -5.82 -9.48
C VAL A 296 -21.99 -4.50 -10.24
N SER A 297 -22.56 -3.45 -9.66
CA SER A 297 -22.52 -2.11 -10.25
C SER A 297 -21.33 -1.31 -9.70
N VAL A 298 -20.60 -0.62 -10.57
CA VAL A 298 -19.55 0.32 -10.17
C VAL A 298 -20.21 1.63 -9.72
N GLN A 299 -19.80 2.17 -8.57
CA GLN A 299 -20.36 3.42 -8.08
C GLN A 299 -19.87 4.62 -8.92
N TRP A 300 -20.83 5.33 -9.54
CA TRP A 300 -20.59 6.51 -10.38
C TRP A 300 -21.18 7.81 -9.78
N ASP A 301 -20.73 8.98 -10.25
CA ASP A 301 -21.18 10.31 -9.81
C ASP A 301 -22.43 10.82 -10.57
N GLY A 302 -23.56 10.10 -10.48
CA GLY A 302 -24.79 10.57 -11.11
C GLY A 302 -26.02 9.75 -10.70
N ARG A 303 -27.17 10.44 -10.60
CA ARG A 303 -28.52 9.95 -10.27
C ARG A 303 -28.71 8.42 -10.33
N GLY A 304 -29.06 7.82 -9.19
CA GLY A 304 -29.78 6.54 -9.18
C GLY A 304 -29.47 5.64 -7.99
N SER A 305 -29.96 5.99 -6.80
CA SER A 305 -30.06 5.03 -5.70
C SER A 305 -30.89 3.78 -6.08
N SER A 306 -31.70 3.84 -7.15
CA SER A 306 -32.55 2.73 -7.60
C SER A 306 -31.82 1.63 -8.38
N VAL A 307 -30.73 1.95 -9.10
CA VAL A 307 -30.00 0.92 -9.89
C VAL A 307 -29.22 -0.03 -8.98
N ALA A 308 -28.83 0.45 -7.79
CA ALA A 308 -28.20 -0.36 -6.76
C ALA A 308 -29.08 -1.55 -6.34
N ASP A 309 -30.41 -1.36 -6.30
CA ASP A 309 -31.38 -2.37 -5.86
C ASP A 309 -31.64 -3.44 -6.93
N ASP A 310 -31.26 -3.19 -8.19
CA ASP A 310 -31.47 -4.12 -9.31
C ASP A 310 -30.27 -5.09 -9.51
N PHE A 311 -29.17 -4.86 -8.79
CA PHE A 311 -27.93 -5.63 -8.85
C PHE A 311 -27.70 -6.41 -7.54
N ASP A 312 -26.79 -7.40 -7.55
CA ASP A 312 -26.51 -8.20 -6.35
C ASP A 312 -25.60 -7.45 -5.37
N ALA A 313 -24.73 -6.57 -5.87
CA ALA A 313 -23.82 -5.76 -5.07
C ALA A 313 -23.40 -4.48 -5.80
N GLN A 314 -22.71 -3.62 -5.05
CA GLN A 314 -21.97 -2.48 -5.59
C GLN A 314 -20.48 -2.60 -5.28
N VAL A 315 -19.65 -1.87 -6.03
CA VAL A 315 -18.22 -1.67 -5.73
C VAL A 315 -17.90 -0.18 -5.74
N GLU A 316 -17.13 0.27 -4.74
CA GLU A 316 -16.56 1.62 -4.73
C GLU A 316 -15.61 1.81 -5.92
N PHE A 317 -15.34 3.05 -6.31
CA PHE A 317 -14.44 3.33 -7.43
C PHE A 317 -13.72 4.67 -7.24
N PRO A 318 -12.72 4.73 -6.34
CA PRO A 318 -11.95 5.95 -6.13
C PRO A 318 -11.15 6.31 -7.40
N PRO A 319 -10.97 7.61 -7.70
CA PRO A 319 -11.32 8.78 -6.88
C PRO A 319 -12.75 9.31 -7.12
N LEU A 320 -13.62 8.59 -7.81
CA LEU A 320 -15.01 9.01 -8.02
C LEU A 320 -15.82 8.83 -6.74
N ARG A 321 -15.77 7.63 -6.15
CA ARG A 321 -16.43 7.31 -4.87
C ARG A 321 -15.55 6.38 -4.01
N PRO A 322 -15.28 6.73 -2.74
CA PRO A 322 -15.66 7.98 -2.05
C PRO A 322 -15.00 9.24 -2.66
N TYR A 323 -15.54 10.41 -2.35
CA TYR A 323 -15.03 11.70 -2.85
C TYR A 323 -14.06 12.34 -1.85
N ALA A 324 -13.03 13.01 -2.36
CA ALA A 324 -12.15 13.87 -1.56
C ALA A 324 -12.28 15.34 -2.01
N PRO A 325 -12.31 16.30 -1.08
CA PRO A 325 -12.29 17.72 -1.42
C PRO A 325 -10.91 18.16 -1.95
N PRO A 326 -10.85 19.23 -2.77
CA PRO A 326 -9.58 19.80 -3.21
C PRO A 326 -8.82 20.43 -2.03
N VAL A 327 -7.48 20.47 -2.13
CA VAL A 327 -6.63 21.09 -1.10
C VAL A 327 -6.70 22.62 -1.14
N SER A 328 -6.67 23.24 0.04
CA SER A 328 -6.50 24.69 0.18
C SER A 328 -5.06 25.12 -0.10
N ASP A 329 -4.10 24.34 0.38
CA ASP A 329 -2.67 24.66 0.30
C ASP A 329 -2.11 24.09 -1.00
N GLN A 330 -1.74 25.00 -1.90
CA GLN A 330 -1.21 24.65 -3.21
C GLN A 330 0.32 24.61 -3.15
N PRO A 331 0.97 23.61 -3.77
CA PRO A 331 2.42 23.60 -3.94
C PRO A 331 2.86 24.75 -4.87
N MET A 332 4.16 25.01 -4.93
CA MET A 332 4.72 26.03 -5.82
C MET A 332 4.50 25.64 -7.28
N ILE A 333 3.46 26.21 -7.91
CA ILE A 333 3.15 26.03 -9.32
C ILE A 333 4.25 26.64 -10.18
N VAL A 334 4.84 25.82 -11.06
CA VAL A 334 5.93 26.24 -11.96
C VAL A 334 5.40 26.57 -13.34
N ASN A 335 4.42 25.81 -13.84
CA ASN A 335 3.75 26.12 -15.09
C ASN A 335 2.65 27.17 -14.86
N PRO A 336 2.80 28.43 -15.32
CA PRO A 336 1.83 29.49 -15.05
C PRO A 336 0.47 29.30 -15.71
N VAL A 337 0.34 28.37 -16.66
CA VAL A 337 -0.95 28.02 -17.28
C VAL A 337 -1.55 26.73 -16.73
N TYR A 338 -0.96 26.16 -15.67
CA TYR A 338 -1.54 25.01 -14.98
C TYR A 338 -2.88 25.41 -14.32
N ALA A 339 -3.92 24.68 -14.66
CA ALA A 339 -5.29 24.82 -14.18
C ALA A 339 -5.84 23.47 -13.70
N GLY A 340 -4.96 22.55 -13.28
CA GLY A 340 -5.34 21.29 -12.67
C GLY A 340 -5.92 21.48 -11.27
N ARG A 341 -6.48 20.39 -10.73
CA ARG A 341 -7.08 20.37 -9.40
C ARG A 341 -6.30 19.41 -8.50
N LEU A 342 -5.88 19.91 -7.35
CA LEU A 342 -5.12 19.13 -6.39
C LEU A 342 -6.02 18.66 -5.25
N PHE A 343 -5.80 17.43 -4.80
CA PHE A 343 -6.55 16.76 -3.75
C PHE A 343 -5.58 16.15 -2.73
N ASP A 344 -6.05 15.85 -1.52
CA ASP A 344 -5.24 15.20 -0.49
C ASP A 344 -5.57 13.70 -0.41
N TYR A 345 -4.58 12.85 -0.70
CA TYR A 345 -4.73 11.41 -0.59
C TYR A 345 -5.02 10.94 0.84
N ARG A 346 -4.52 11.65 1.86
CA ARG A 346 -4.71 11.31 3.29
C ARG A 346 -6.19 11.26 3.69
N HIS A 347 -7.04 11.98 2.96
CA HIS A 347 -8.48 11.97 3.17
C HIS A 347 -9.08 10.56 3.09
N PHE A 348 -8.63 9.73 2.14
CA PHE A 348 -9.14 8.35 2.02
C PHE A 348 -8.73 7.48 3.19
N VAL A 349 -7.50 7.67 3.69
CA VAL A 349 -7.01 6.97 4.87
C VAL A 349 -7.86 7.32 6.09
N GLU A 350 -8.20 8.61 6.26
CA GLU A 350 -9.08 9.08 7.34
C GLU A 350 -10.49 8.49 7.22
N LEU A 351 -11.12 8.57 6.05
CA LEU A 351 -12.44 7.98 5.80
C LEU A 351 -12.46 6.47 6.08
N SER A 352 -11.40 5.76 5.69
CA SER A 352 -11.31 4.31 5.87
C SER A 352 -11.15 3.85 7.32
N ARG A 353 -10.82 4.76 8.26
CA ARG A 353 -10.74 4.40 9.69
C ARG A 353 -12.08 3.93 10.21
N ASN A 354 -13.17 4.55 9.74
CA ASN A 354 -14.54 4.23 10.10
C ASN A 354 -15.43 4.34 8.85
N TYR A 355 -15.53 3.25 8.09
CA TYR A 355 -16.42 3.23 6.95
C TYR A 355 -17.89 3.39 7.36
N SER A 356 -18.64 4.16 6.57
CA SER A 356 -20.09 4.25 6.73
C SER A 356 -20.78 2.92 6.42
N LYS A 357 -21.84 2.62 7.18
CA LYS A 357 -22.75 1.51 6.86
C LYS A 357 -23.43 1.78 5.52
N SER A 358 -23.51 0.75 4.68
CA SER A 358 -24.23 0.75 3.41
C SER A 358 -25.57 0.00 3.55
N SER A 359 -26.54 0.32 2.71
CA SER A 359 -27.87 -0.32 2.70
C SER A 359 -27.90 -1.72 2.10
N GLY A 360 -26.83 -2.13 1.40
CA GLY A 360 -26.67 -3.45 0.78
C GLY A 360 -25.20 -3.85 0.62
N PRO A 361 -24.92 -4.98 -0.06
CA PRO A 361 -23.55 -5.43 -0.32
C PRO A 361 -22.75 -4.38 -1.09
N LEU A 362 -21.68 -3.89 -0.46
CA LEU A 362 -20.75 -2.92 -1.03
C LEU A 362 -19.33 -3.41 -0.83
N TYR A 363 -18.69 -3.81 -1.93
CA TYR A 363 -17.28 -4.16 -1.97
C TYR A 363 -16.43 -2.89 -1.92
N ARG A 364 -15.42 -2.91 -1.06
CA ARG A 364 -14.49 -1.79 -0.93
C ARG A 364 -13.55 -1.74 -2.11
N CYS A 365 -13.17 -0.53 -2.50
CA CYS A 365 -12.14 -0.32 -3.50
C CYS A 365 -11.14 0.74 -3.04
N VAL A 366 -9.86 0.43 -3.16
CA VAL A 366 -8.75 1.36 -2.85
C VAL A 366 -7.99 1.71 -4.12
N MET A 367 -7.20 2.77 -4.12
CA MET A 367 -6.30 3.10 -5.24
C MET A 367 -4.90 3.45 -4.73
N PRO A 368 -3.80 3.03 -5.39
CA PRO A 368 -2.43 3.37 -4.99
C PRO A 368 -2.12 4.87 -5.06
N GLY A 369 -2.79 5.58 -5.94
CA GLY A 369 -2.60 7.00 -6.21
C GLY A 369 -3.53 7.46 -7.32
N TRP A 370 -3.48 8.75 -7.65
CA TRP A 370 -4.19 9.26 -8.82
C TRP A 370 -3.57 10.56 -9.30
N ASP A 371 -3.15 10.58 -10.56
CA ASP A 371 -2.68 11.74 -11.30
C ASP A 371 -2.90 11.54 -12.81
N ASN A 372 -3.96 12.16 -13.34
CA ASN A 372 -4.29 12.05 -14.75
C ASN A 372 -3.77 13.21 -15.61
N GLU A 373 -2.71 13.90 -15.15
CA GLU A 373 -2.00 14.94 -15.92
C GLU A 373 -1.51 14.43 -17.30
N ALA A 374 -1.10 13.17 -17.41
CA ALA A 374 -0.70 12.54 -18.67
C ALA A 374 -1.83 12.51 -19.73
N ARG A 375 -3.07 12.31 -19.27
CA ARG A 375 -4.30 12.33 -20.08
C ARG A 375 -4.90 13.72 -20.24
N GLN A 376 -4.67 14.63 -19.28
CA GLN A 376 -5.20 16.00 -19.30
C GLN A 376 -4.11 17.04 -19.00
N PRO A 377 -3.15 17.27 -19.92
CA PRO A 377 -2.03 18.17 -19.66
C PRO A 377 -2.49 19.58 -19.28
N GLY A 378 -2.00 20.07 -18.14
CA GLY A 378 -2.33 21.36 -17.57
C GLY A 378 -3.66 21.41 -16.83
N ARG A 379 -4.44 20.33 -16.79
CA ARG A 379 -5.81 20.30 -16.23
C ARG A 379 -6.12 19.04 -15.42
N GLY A 380 -5.12 18.19 -15.19
CA GLY A 380 -5.29 16.95 -14.45
C GLY A 380 -5.82 17.14 -13.02
N ARG A 381 -6.41 16.08 -12.49
CA ARG A 381 -6.69 15.87 -11.08
C ARG A 381 -5.51 15.09 -10.50
N THR A 382 -4.84 15.66 -9.50
CA THR A 382 -3.67 15.05 -8.88
C THR A 382 -3.90 14.94 -7.37
N PHE A 383 -3.71 13.73 -6.84
CA PHE A 383 -3.79 13.45 -5.41
C PHE A 383 -2.40 13.52 -4.79
N LEU A 384 -2.17 14.60 -4.04
CA LEU A 384 -0.93 14.82 -3.32
C LEU A 384 -0.81 13.85 -2.15
N HIS A 385 0.43 13.64 -1.71
CA HIS A 385 0.77 12.87 -0.52
C HIS A 385 0.42 11.38 -0.59
N SER A 386 0.18 10.81 -1.78
CA SER A 386 0.13 9.36 -1.88
C SER A 386 1.51 8.77 -1.60
N THR A 387 1.54 7.72 -0.77
CA THR A 387 2.73 6.93 -0.49
C THR A 387 2.34 5.46 -0.33
N PRO A 388 3.27 4.51 -0.54
CA PRO A 388 3.03 3.09 -0.29
C PRO A 388 2.46 2.79 1.10
N GLU A 389 2.93 3.49 2.13
CA GLU A 389 2.49 3.28 3.53
C GLU A 389 1.03 3.71 3.74
N LEU A 390 0.63 4.84 3.17
CA LEU A 390 -0.73 5.34 3.28
C LEU A 390 -1.71 4.48 2.48
N TYR A 391 -1.30 4.05 1.29
CA TYR A 391 -2.04 3.05 0.51
C TYR A 391 -2.22 1.74 1.28
N GLY A 392 -1.14 1.17 1.83
CA GLY A 392 -1.19 -0.06 2.61
C GLY A 392 -2.12 0.05 3.82
N ARG A 393 -2.14 1.20 4.51
CA ARG A 393 -3.07 1.46 5.62
C ARG A 393 -4.52 1.50 5.17
N TRP A 394 -4.82 2.14 4.04
CA TRP A 394 -6.18 2.16 3.49
C TRP A 394 -6.63 0.75 3.08
N LEU A 395 -5.78 0.00 2.39
CA LEU A 395 -6.06 -1.38 2.02
C LEU A 395 -6.30 -2.28 3.24
N GLN A 396 -5.47 -2.16 4.28
CA GLN A 396 -5.67 -2.90 5.53
C GLN A 396 -7.04 -2.61 6.16
N ASN A 397 -7.45 -1.34 6.17
CA ASN A 397 -8.77 -0.95 6.66
C ASN A 397 -9.90 -1.53 5.80
N ALA A 398 -9.76 -1.53 4.47
CA ALA A 398 -10.72 -2.13 3.54
C ALA A 398 -10.86 -3.64 3.75
N CYS A 399 -9.73 -4.35 3.91
CA CYS A 399 -9.71 -5.77 4.25
C CYS A 399 -10.40 -6.05 5.58
N ARG A 400 -10.12 -5.25 6.63
CA ARG A 400 -10.76 -5.38 7.94
C ARG A 400 -12.29 -5.18 7.88
N ASP A 401 -12.75 -4.16 7.16
CA ASP A 401 -14.19 -3.95 6.96
C ASP A 401 -14.83 -5.15 6.24
N THR A 402 -14.14 -5.68 5.23
CA THR A 402 -14.61 -6.83 4.44
C THR A 402 -14.75 -8.09 5.30
N TYR A 403 -13.76 -8.37 6.15
CA TYR A 403 -13.84 -9.47 7.11
C TYR A 403 -15.06 -9.37 8.03
N ASN A 404 -15.39 -8.16 8.48
CA ASN A 404 -16.49 -7.93 9.42
C ASN A 404 -17.87 -8.04 8.78
N ARG A 405 -17.97 -7.84 7.45
CA ARG A 405 -19.25 -7.74 6.74
C ARG A 405 -19.59 -8.96 5.90
N PHE A 406 -18.60 -9.71 5.43
CA PHE A 406 -18.79 -10.76 4.42
C PHE A 406 -18.28 -12.13 4.89
N GLY A 407 -19.04 -13.17 4.50
CA GLY A 407 -18.60 -14.56 4.60
C GLY A 407 -17.45 -14.85 3.64
N GLU A 408 -16.69 -15.92 3.89
CA GLU A 408 -15.43 -16.22 3.20
C GLU A 408 -15.50 -16.13 1.66
N ASP A 409 -16.58 -16.61 1.07
CA ASP A 409 -16.71 -16.64 -0.39
C ASP A 409 -16.96 -15.24 -1.00
N GLU A 410 -17.52 -14.32 -0.21
CA GLU A 410 -17.92 -12.96 -0.61
C GLU A 410 -16.89 -11.90 -0.23
N ARG A 411 -15.76 -12.27 0.41
CA ARG A 411 -14.72 -11.32 0.82
C ARG A 411 -13.95 -10.81 -0.38
N LEU A 412 -14.51 -9.87 -1.13
CA LEU A 412 -13.82 -9.16 -2.21
C LEU A 412 -13.38 -7.76 -1.76
N VAL A 413 -12.16 -7.40 -2.13
CA VAL A 413 -11.67 -6.02 -2.09
C VAL A 413 -11.08 -5.69 -3.44
N PHE A 414 -11.50 -4.58 -4.04
CA PHE A 414 -11.01 -4.15 -5.34
C PHE A 414 -9.87 -3.14 -5.21
N ILE A 415 -8.99 -3.10 -6.21
CA ILE A 415 -7.91 -2.12 -6.31
C ILE A 415 -7.97 -1.46 -7.68
N ASN A 416 -8.07 -0.13 -7.71
CA ASN A 416 -7.97 0.69 -8.90
C ASN A 416 -6.57 1.31 -8.97
N ALA A 417 -5.60 0.75 -9.70
CA ALA A 417 -5.67 -0.42 -10.57
C ALA A 417 -4.35 -1.20 -10.55
N TRP A 418 -4.26 -2.28 -11.33
CA TRP A 418 -3.00 -2.92 -11.67
C TRP A 418 -2.11 -1.96 -12.49
N ASN A 419 -2.63 -1.43 -13.60
CA ASN A 419 -1.84 -0.75 -14.64
C ASN A 419 -2.49 0.49 -15.28
N GLU A 420 -3.19 1.36 -14.53
CA GLU A 420 -3.68 2.66 -15.07
C GLU A 420 -2.58 3.75 -15.01
N TRP A 421 -1.49 3.56 -15.77
CA TRP A 421 -0.30 4.43 -15.75
C TRP A 421 -0.60 5.90 -16.07
N ALA A 422 -1.42 6.18 -17.07
CA ALA A 422 -1.72 7.55 -17.46
C ALA A 422 -2.70 8.28 -16.49
N GLU A 423 -3.21 7.57 -15.49
CA GLU A 423 -3.94 8.13 -14.35
C GLU A 423 -3.17 8.03 -13.04
N GLY A 424 -1.90 7.60 -13.05
CA GLY A 424 -1.09 7.45 -11.83
C GLY A 424 -1.66 6.44 -10.83
N ALA A 425 -2.57 5.55 -11.27
CA ALA A 425 -3.30 4.60 -10.43
C ALA A 425 -2.85 3.16 -10.74
N TYR A 426 -1.61 2.83 -10.43
CA TYR A 426 -0.99 1.55 -10.77
C TYR A 426 -0.29 0.91 -9.57
N LEU A 427 -0.30 -0.43 -9.54
CA LEU A 427 0.49 -1.25 -8.63
C LEU A 427 1.80 -1.72 -9.25
N GLU A 428 1.88 -1.74 -10.58
CA GLU A 428 3.08 -2.19 -11.29
C GLU A 428 4.34 -1.43 -10.83
N PRO A 429 5.51 -2.12 -10.77
CA PRO A 429 6.73 -1.47 -10.33
C PRO A 429 7.12 -0.28 -11.22
N ASP A 430 7.46 0.84 -10.59
CA ASP A 430 7.92 2.04 -11.28
C ASP A 430 9.36 2.42 -10.90
N ARG A 431 9.89 3.48 -11.52
CA ARG A 431 11.26 3.94 -11.26
C ARG A 431 11.46 4.70 -9.95
N LEU A 432 10.39 5.16 -9.30
CA LEU A 432 10.48 5.94 -8.06
C LEU A 432 10.35 5.07 -6.82
N HIS A 433 9.36 4.20 -6.82
CA HIS A 433 8.93 3.36 -5.71
C HIS A 433 9.30 1.89 -5.91
N GLY A 434 9.66 1.46 -7.12
CA GLY A 434 9.92 0.05 -7.38
C GLY A 434 8.72 -0.80 -6.99
N CYS A 435 8.95 -1.84 -6.20
CA CYS A 435 7.91 -2.74 -5.71
C CYS A 435 7.17 -2.24 -4.45
N ALA A 436 7.46 -1.04 -3.93
CA ALA A 436 6.98 -0.64 -2.60
C ALA A 436 5.44 -0.67 -2.45
N TYR A 437 4.67 -0.36 -3.50
CA TYR A 437 3.19 -0.48 -3.46
C TYR A 437 2.72 -1.95 -3.43
N LEU A 438 3.43 -2.85 -4.09
CA LEU A 438 3.18 -4.28 -4.02
C LEU A 438 3.55 -4.84 -2.63
N GLU A 439 4.70 -4.44 -2.08
CA GLU A 439 5.09 -4.79 -0.71
C GLU A 439 4.10 -4.26 0.33
N ALA A 440 3.58 -3.04 0.14
CA ALA A 440 2.53 -2.49 0.98
C ALA A 440 1.23 -3.28 0.88
N THR A 441 0.90 -3.80 -0.30
CA THR A 441 -0.24 -4.72 -0.51
C THR A 441 -0.05 -5.99 0.31
N ALA A 442 1.11 -6.64 0.16
CA ALA A 442 1.50 -7.83 0.91
C ALA A 442 1.39 -7.62 2.43
N ARG A 443 1.99 -6.54 2.96
CA ARG A 443 1.90 -6.19 4.39
C ARG A 443 0.46 -5.96 4.84
N ALA A 444 -0.36 -5.30 4.04
CA ALA A 444 -1.76 -5.00 4.39
C ALA A 444 -2.61 -6.27 4.54
N VAL A 445 -2.44 -7.25 3.65
CA VAL A 445 -3.14 -8.55 3.72
C VAL A 445 -2.76 -9.29 5.00
N VAL A 446 -1.46 -9.43 5.26
CA VAL A 446 -0.95 -10.11 6.46
C VAL A 446 -1.43 -9.42 7.73
N ALA A 447 -1.35 -8.09 7.78
CA ALA A 447 -1.76 -7.32 8.94
C ALA A 447 -3.29 -7.33 9.16
N ALA A 448 -4.10 -7.44 8.10
CA ALA A 448 -5.55 -7.57 8.22
C ALA A 448 -5.94 -8.96 8.75
N ARG A 449 -5.23 -10.02 8.32
CA ARG A 449 -5.42 -11.41 8.81
C ARG A 449 -5.18 -11.52 10.31
N ALA A 450 -4.11 -10.90 10.82
CA ALA A 450 -3.79 -10.88 12.25
C ALA A 450 -4.86 -10.22 13.11
N VAL A 451 -5.66 -9.32 12.53
CA VAL A 451 -6.73 -8.62 13.25
C VAL A 451 -8.09 -9.31 13.09
N SER A 452 -8.40 -9.91 11.93
CA SER A 452 -9.67 -10.62 11.71
C SER A 452 -9.75 -11.95 12.44
N GLY A 453 -8.61 -12.56 12.75
CA GLY A 453 -8.50 -13.70 13.65
C GLY A 453 -8.86 -13.39 15.10
N LEU A 454 -8.96 -12.13 15.52
CA LEU A 454 -9.28 -11.76 16.91
C LEU A 454 -10.78 -11.96 17.21
N ARG A 455 -11.28 -13.20 17.15
CA ARG A 455 -12.29 -13.67 18.10
C ARG A 455 -11.65 -13.59 19.49
N VAL A 456 -12.46 -13.29 20.51
CA VAL A 456 -12.04 -13.22 21.92
C VAL A 456 -11.09 -14.38 22.20
N ALA A 457 -9.80 -14.08 22.37
CA ALA A 457 -8.80 -15.06 22.74
C ALA A 457 -9.32 -15.89 23.90
N ASP A 458 -9.08 -17.20 23.89
CA ASP A 458 -9.26 -17.96 25.10
C ASP A 458 -8.34 -17.33 26.16
N ARG A 459 -8.94 -16.62 27.12
CA ARG A 459 -8.21 -15.84 28.14
C ARG A 459 -7.26 -16.72 28.95
N SER A 460 -7.39 -18.05 28.86
CA SER A 460 -6.52 -19.03 29.50
C SER A 460 -5.22 -19.38 28.73
N ASN A 461 -5.05 -18.95 27.47
CA ASN A 461 -3.91 -19.37 26.65
C ASN A 461 -2.69 -18.43 26.81
N ILE A 462 -1.60 -18.96 27.36
CA ILE A 462 -0.36 -18.21 27.67
C ILE A 462 0.74 -18.59 26.68
N ALA A 463 1.49 -17.59 26.22
CA ALA A 463 2.78 -17.82 25.56
C ALA A 463 3.94 -17.20 26.34
N VAL A 464 5.12 -17.79 26.19
CA VAL A 464 6.38 -17.26 26.68
C VAL A 464 7.30 -17.06 25.49
N VAL A 465 7.79 -15.85 25.30
CA VAL A 465 8.74 -15.48 24.26
C VAL A 465 10.08 -15.22 24.93
N VAL A 466 11.08 -15.97 24.52
CA VAL A 466 12.42 -15.93 25.12
C VAL A 466 13.42 -15.58 24.04
N ARG A 467 14.04 -14.40 24.16
CA ARG A 467 15.18 -14.00 23.33
C ARG A 467 16.46 -14.47 23.99
N VAL A 468 17.29 -15.20 23.23
CA VAL A 468 18.51 -15.84 23.70
C VAL A 468 19.69 -15.50 22.79
N THR A 469 20.77 -15.01 23.38
CA THR A 469 22.08 -14.72 22.77
C THR A 469 23.12 -15.80 23.04
N SER A 470 22.91 -16.69 24.03
CA SER A 470 23.85 -17.78 24.33
C SER A 470 23.19 -19.06 24.86
N VAL A 471 23.86 -20.21 24.69
CA VAL A 471 23.38 -21.49 25.26
C VAL A 471 23.41 -21.49 26.79
N ALA A 472 24.33 -20.74 27.41
CA ALA A 472 24.44 -20.69 28.87
C ALA A 472 23.24 -19.98 29.52
N THR A 473 22.77 -18.88 28.93
CA THR A 473 21.60 -18.12 29.40
C THR A 473 20.31 -18.91 29.20
N TRP A 474 20.20 -19.70 28.13
CA TRP A 474 19.09 -20.65 27.94
C TRP A 474 18.93 -21.61 29.12
N LEU A 475 20.03 -22.22 29.60
CA LEU A 475 19.96 -23.20 30.70
C LEU A 475 19.42 -22.58 32.00
N LEU A 476 19.75 -21.31 32.26
CA LEU A 476 19.25 -20.57 33.43
C LEU A 476 17.74 -20.27 33.33
N LEU A 477 17.27 -19.94 32.13
CA LEU A 477 15.85 -19.66 31.87
C LEU A 477 15.00 -20.94 31.87
N LEU A 478 15.59 -22.04 31.41
CA LEU A 478 14.91 -23.33 31.30
C LEU A 478 14.40 -23.85 32.65
N GLU A 479 15.17 -23.68 33.72
CA GLU A 479 14.73 -24.05 35.07
C GLU A 479 13.54 -23.23 35.56
N ARG A 480 13.34 -22.02 35.05
CA ARG A 480 12.26 -21.12 35.47
C ARG A 480 10.97 -21.36 34.70
N LEU A 481 11.07 -21.79 33.45
CA LEU A 481 9.91 -22.10 32.60
C LEU A 481 8.97 -23.16 33.21
N LYS A 482 9.47 -24.01 34.13
CA LYS A 482 8.64 -24.98 34.88
C LYS A 482 7.54 -24.31 35.71
N HIS A 483 7.70 -23.05 36.09
CA HIS A 483 6.72 -22.31 36.90
C HIS A 483 5.48 -21.87 36.11
N PHE A 484 5.38 -22.11 34.80
CA PHE A 484 4.17 -21.85 34.02
C PHE A 484 3.21 -23.05 33.95
N SER A 485 3.68 -24.24 34.32
CA SER A 485 2.94 -25.51 34.21
C SER A 485 1.66 -25.57 35.07
N HIS A 486 1.51 -24.73 36.10
CA HIS A 486 0.33 -24.77 36.99
C HIS A 486 -0.87 -23.96 36.51
N LEU A 487 -0.73 -23.17 35.44
CA LEU A 487 -1.81 -22.34 34.90
C LEU A 487 -2.65 -23.04 33.81
N GLY A 488 -2.25 -24.22 33.35
CA GLY A 488 -3.01 -24.99 32.36
C GLY A 488 -4.10 -25.87 32.98
N GLN A 489 -5.29 -25.92 32.36
CA GLN A 489 -6.23 -27.03 32.55
C GLN A 489 -5.87 -28.17 31.60
N ALA A 490 -5.81 -29.40 32.12
CA ALA A 490 -5.72 -30.62 31.33
C ALA A 490 -4.58 -30.68 30.27
N GLY A 491 -3.33 -30.48 30.70
CA GLY A 491 -2.15 -30.96 29.96
C GLY A 491 -1.77 -30.20 28.68
N ARG A 492 -2.11 -28.91 28.58
CA ARG A 492 -1.52 -28.01 27.57
C ARG A 492 -0.62 -27.00 28.29
N ASP A 493 0.66 -27.32 28.33
CA ASP A 493 1.71 -26.39 28.73
C ASP A 493 1.68 -25.17 27.79
N PHE A 494 1.90 -23.98 28.33
CA PHE A 494 2.06 -22.72 27.60
C PHE A 494 2.86 -22.86 26.28
N ALA A 495 2.58 -22.01 25.30
CA ALA A 495 3.35 -22.00 24.06
C ALA A 495 4.71 -21.31 24.25
N LEU A 496 5.80 -21.96 23.88
CA LEU A 496 7.15 -21.39 24.01
C LEU A 496 7.67 -20.92 22.65
N HIS A 497 8.06 -19.65 22.56
CA HIS A 497 8.69 -19.05 21.38
C HIS A 497 10.13 -18.69 21.71
N ILE A 498 11.09 -19.24 20.97
CA ILE A 498 12.52 -19.04 21.21
C ILE A 498 13.09 -18.23 20.06
N MET A 499 13.63 -17.05 20.36
CA MET A 499 14.21 -16.12 19.41
C MET A 499 15.72 -16.07 19.59
N ALA A 500 16.49 -16.48 18.60
CA ALA A 500 17.96 -16.43 18.67
C ALA A 500 18.58 -16.44 17.27
N SER A 501 19.88 -16.12 17.16
CA SER A 501 20.56 -16.26 15.88
C SER A 501 20.69 -17.73 15.47
N SER A 502 20.84 -17.98 14.17
CA SER A 502 20.91 -19.33 13.59
C SER A 502 21.91 -20.24 14.34
N LYS A 503 23.07 -19.67 14.70
CA LYS A 503 24.14 -20.34 15.45
C LYS A 503 23.68 -20.83 16.82
N VAL A 504 22.94 -20.01 17.56
CA VAL A 504 22.46 -20.33 18.90
C VAL A 504 21.30 -21.33 18.81
N LEU A 505 20.36 -21.11 17.89
CA LEU A 505 19.23 -22.03 17.66
C LEU A 505 19.69 -23.45 17.36
N GLY A 506 20.75 -23.63 16.56
CA GLY A 506 21.32 -24.94 16.26
C GLY A 506 21.71 -25.75 17.50
N GLY A 507 22.17 -25.07 18.56
CA GLY A 507 22.54 -25.72 19.83
C GLY A 507 21.37 -25.94 20.80
N LEU A 508 20.26 -25.23 20.64
CA LEU A 508 19.13 -25.24 21.58
C LEU A 508 17.94 -26.10 21.13
N ARG A 509 17.76 -26.27 19.82
CA ARG A 509 16.56 -26.91 19.24
C ARG A 509 16.25 -28.27 19.84
N VAL A 510 17.25 -29.16 19.88
CA VAL A 510 17.07 -30.54 20.41
C VAL A 510 16.65 -30.51 21.88
N GLN A 511 17.37 -29.74 22.71
CA GLN A 511 17.09 -29.65 24.15
C GLN A 511 15.71 -29.05 24.45
N ALA A 512 15.30 -28.03 23.69
CA ALA A 512 13.99 -27.40 23.84
C ALA A 512 12.86 -28.34 23.42
N GLN A 513 13.01 -29.05 22.30
CA GLN A 513 12.02 -29.99 21.78
C GLN A 513 11.86 -31.25 22.64
N GLU A 514 12.92 -31.70 23.31
CA GLU A 514 12.85 -32.79 24.28
C GLU A 514 12.04 -32.43 25.53
N LYS A 515 12.11 -31.16 25.98
CA LYS A 515 11.47 -30.71 27.23
C LYS A 515 10.10 -30.06 27.03
N PHE A 516 9.83 -29.47 25.87
CA PHE A 516 8.60 -28.75 25.59
C PHE A 516 7.97 -29.23 24.29
N ALA A 517 6.79 -29.86 24.40
CA ALA A 517 6.05 -30.40 23.26
C ALA A 517 5.56 -29.32 22.27
N CYS A 518 5.42 -28.06 22.73
CA CYS A 518 4.96 -26.93 21.95
C CYS A 518 5.96 -25.77 22.00
N CYS A 519 7.10 -25.93 21.32
CA CYS A 519 8.08 -24.86 21.12
C CYS A 519 8.24 -24.47 19.64
N GLU A 520 8.31 -23.17 19.38
CA GLU A 520 8.53 -22.56 18.08
C GLU A 520 9.83 -21.75 18.10
N PHE A 521 10.53 -21.68 16.97
CA PHE A 521 11.83 -21.02 16.86
C PHE A 521 11.76 -19.91 15.81
N THR A 522 12.22 -18.72 16.18
CA THR A 522 12.33 -17.57 15.27
C THR A 522 13.80 -17.16 15.17
N GLU A 523 14.31 -17.08 13.94
CA GLU A 523 15.66 -16.60 13.69
C GLU A 523 15.69 -15.07 13.72
N ILE A 524 16.64 -14.51 14.47
CA ILE A 524 16.90 -13.07 14.56
C ILE A 524 18.36 -12.76 14.18
N GLY A 525 18.62 -11.55 13.71
CA GLY A 525 19.96 -11.10 13.34
C GLY A 525 20.91 -11.03 14.55
N ASP A 526 22.20 -11.28 14.32
CA ASP A 526 23.22 -11.06 15.35
C ASP A 526 23.24 -9.59 15.76
N GLY A 527 22.98 -9.30 17.05
CA GLY A 527 22.91 -7.93 17.58
C GLY A 527 21.55 -7.23 17.39
N GLU A 528 20.53 -7.93 16.89
CA GLU A 528 19.18 -7.39 16.78
C GLU A 528 18.59 -7.05 18.16
N GLY A 529 18.14 -5.82 18.34
CA GLY A 529 17.62 -5.29 19.60
C GLY A 529 16.29 -5.93 20.02
N HIS A 530 15.97 -5.90 21.31
CA HIS A 530 14.78 -6.54 21.85
C HIS A 530 13.45 -5.99 21.27
N ILE A 531 13.39 -4.70 20.93
CA ILE A 531 12.21 -4.10 20.29
C ILE A 531 12.01 -4.60 18.86
N ALA A 532 13.10 -4.75 18.09
CA ALA A 532 13.03 -5.26 16.72
C ALA A 532 12.51 -6.71 16.73
N ALA A 533 13.07 -7.54 17.61
CA ALA A 533 12.60 -8.90 17.84
C ALA A 533 11.10 -8.93 18.24
N LEU A 534 10.68 -8.06 19.15
CA LEU A 534 9.26 -7.96 19.54
C LEU A 534 8.35 -7.62 18.35
N ILE A 535 8.74 -6.65 17.51
CA ILE A 535 7.99 -6.27 16.31
C ILE A 535 7.94 -7.43 15.31
N GLN A 536 9.03 -8.16 15.15
CA GLN A 536 9.11 -9.32 14.26
C GLN A 536 8.16 -10.45 14.68
N ILE A 537 8.08 -10.76 15.97
CA ILE A 537 7.24 -11.87 16.47
C ILE A 537 5.77 -11.49 16.71
N LEU A 538 5.47 -10.20 16.89
CA LEU A 538 4.13 -9.73 17.24
C LEU A 538 3.01 -10.19 16.28
N PRO A 539 3.18 -10.21 14.94
CA PRO A 539 2.17 -10.74 14.03
C PRO A 539 1.83 -12.22 14.31
N GLN A 540 2.83 -13.03 14.63
CA GLN A 540 2.64 -14.45 14.97
C GLN A 540 1.88 -14.60 16.29
N LEU A 541 2.22 -13.81 17.31
CA LEU A 541 1.53 -13.82 18.61
C LEU A 541 0.05 -13.43 18.48
N LEU A 542 -0.26 -12.43 17.64
CA LEU A 542 -1.63 -12.01 17.34
C LEU A 542 -2.39 -13.09 16.56
N ASN A 543 -1.77 -13.69 15.54
CA ASN A 543 -2.37 -14.77 14.75
C ASN A 543 -2.74 -15.99 15.61
N ARG A 544 -1.91 -16.32 16.61
CA ARG A 544 -2.13 -17.45 17.53
C ARG A 544 -3.17 -17.16 18.62
N GLN A 545 -3.64 -15.91 18.74
CA GLN A 545 -4.67 -15.48 19.69
C GLN A 545 -4.33 -15.82 21.16
N TYR A 546 -3.08 -15.62 21.57
CA TYR A 546 -2.73 -15.77 23.00
C TYR A 546 -3.47 -14.72 23.84
N GLY A 547 -3.97 -15.14 25.01
CA GLY A 547 -4.53 -14.23 26.00
C GLY A 547 -3.45 -13.34 26.62
N TYR A 548 -2.34 -13.97 27.03
CA TYR A 548 -1.20 -13.34 27.68
C TYR A 548 0.12 -13.82 27.12
N VAL A 549 1.09 -12.92 26.99
CA VAL A 549 2.46 -13.24 26.57
C VAL A 549 3.44 -12.70 27.60
N CYS A 550 4.35 -13.54 28.07
CA CYS A 550 5.52 -13.13 28.85
C CYS A 550 6.73 -13.03 27.91
N VAL A 551 7.33 -11.84 27.76
CA VAL A 551 8.58 -11.65 27.00
C VAL A 551 9.74 -11.51 27.96
N ILE A 552 10.79 -12.30 27.72
CA ILE A 552 12.04 -12.32 28.47
C ILE A 552 13.20 -12.21 27.49
N ASN A 553 14.16 -11.33 27.81
CA ASN A 553 15.38 -11.18 27.04
C ASN A 553 16.56 -11.63 27.89
N ASP A 554 17.52 -12.34 27.32
CA ASP A 554 18.77 -12.57 28.02
C ASP A 554 19.65 -11.31 27.94
N ALA A 555 20.02 -10.79 29.11
CA ALA A 555 20.72 -9.53 29.23
C ALA A 555 22.12 -9.61 28.60
N ALA A 556 22.33 -8.89 27.50
CA ALA A 556 23.66 -8.56 27.00
C ALA A 556 23.73 -7.04 26.76
N GLY A 557 24.27 -6.31 27.74
CA GLY A 557 24.80 -4.95 27.52
C GLY A 557 24.34 -3.86 28.50
N GLY A 558 24.97 -3.82 29.68
CA GLY A 558 25.36 -2.61 30.44
C GLY A 558 24.42 -1.41 30.57
N LEU A 559 23.84 -1.24 31.77
CA LEU A 559 23.74 0.06 32.44
C LEU A 559 24.20 -0.13 33.90
N ARG A 560 25.23 0.62 34.26
CA ARG A 560 25.90 0.63 35.57
C ARG A 560 25.14 1.56 36.52
N ASP A 561 25.24 1.22 37.81
CA ASP A 561 24.93 2.03 38.98
C ASP A 561 23.51 2.58 39.06
N HIS A 562 22.65 1.88 39.79
CA HIS A 562 21.79 2.42 40.86
C HIS A 562 21.14 1.22 41.58
N GLU A 563 20.85 1.34 42.88
CA GLU A 563 20.43 0.29 43.83
C GLU A 563 19.07 -0.42 43.53
N ASN A 564 18.58 -0.43 42.28
CA ASN A 564 17.35 -1.08 41.82
C ASN A 564 17.57 -1.75 40.44
N SER A 565 18.35 -2.85 40.40
CA SER A 565 18.84 -3.43 39.14
C SER A 565 17.78 -4.24 38.37
N ILE A 566 17.66 -3.93 37.07
CA ILE A 566 16.88 -4.63 36.02
C ILE A 566 17.25 -6.12 35.94
N GLU A 567 18.39 -6.52 36.52
CA GLU A 567 18.89 -7.89 36.58
C GLU A 567 17.91 -8.86 37.25
N HIS A 568 17.03 -8.37 38.14
CA HIS A 568 16.05 -9.19 38.85
C HIS A 568 14.69 -9.35 38.12
N LEU A 569 14.49 -8.71 36.96
CA LEU A 569 13.20 -8.78 36.25
C LEU A 569 12.78 -10.20 35.86
N PRO A 570 13.68 -11.10 35.39
CA PRO A 570 13.29 -12.49 35.15
C PRO A 570 12.84 -13.22 36.42
N GLU A 571 13.36 -12.86 37.61
CA GLU A 571 12.86 -13.42 38.87
C GLU A 571 11.45 -12.91 39.19
N GLU A 572 11.22 -11.61 39.08
CA GLU A 572 9.92 -11.01 39.42
C GLU A 572 8.80 -11.33 38.41
N LEU A 573 9.15 -11.63 37.15
CA LEU A 573 8.18 -11.98 36.10
C LEU A 573 7.83 -13.47 36.07
N MET A 574 8.79 -14.36 36.38
CA MET A 574 8.64 -15.80 36.18
C MET A 574 9.48 -16.69 37.14
N GLY A 575 10.11 -16.13 38.16
CA GLY A 575 11.02 -16.85 39.06
C GLY A 575 10.34 -17.86 39.98
N CYS A 576 9.03 -17.72 40.21
CA CYS A 576 8.24 -18.63 41.03
C CYS A 576 6.78 -18.70 40.54
N ARG A 577 5.99 -19.62 41.09
CA ARG A 577 4.58 -19.79 40.68
C ARG A 577 3.74 -18.58 41.04
N GLU A 578 4.07 -17.95 42.17
CA GLU A 578 3.42 -16.77 42.72
C GLU A 578 3.58 -15.57 41.75
N ALA A 579 4.76 -15.41 41.15
CA ALA A 579 5.04 -14.37 40.15
C ALA A 579 4.16 -14.49 38.91
N VAL A 580 4.12 -15.69 38.34
CA VAL A 580 3.29 -15.98 37.16
C VAL A 580 1.80 -15.82 37.49
N SER A 581 1.40 -16.23 38.70
CA SER A 581 0.00 -16.11 39.16
C SER A 581 -0.41 -14.67 39.41
N ALA A 582 0.49 -13.82 39.92
CA ALA A 582 0.24 -12.40 40.15
C ALA A 582 -0.01 -11.66 38.81
N ALA A 583 0.77 -11.96 37.77
CA ALA A 583 0.54 -11.41 36.44
C ALA A 583 -0.81 -11.84 35.86
N HIS A 584 -1.13 -13.14 35.95
CA HIS A 584 -2.42 -13.67 35.51
C HIS A 584 -3.60 -13.01 36.26
N GLN A 585 -3.53 -12.92 37.59
CA GLN A 585 -4.57 -12.28 38.41
C GLN A 585 -4.75 -10.80 38.07
N LEU A 586 -3.66 -10.07 37.80
CA LEU A 586 -3.74 -8.66 37.43
C LEU A 586 -4.50 -8.47 36.10
N PHE A 587 -4.25 -9.32 35.11
CA PHE A 587 -4.98 -9.25 33.85
C PHE A 587 -6.44 -9.68 33.98
N GLU A 588 -6.73 -10.74 34.73
CA GLU A 588 -8.11 -11.18 34.96
C GLU A 588 -8.92 -10.17 35.79
N GLY A 589 -8.27 -9.48 36.73
CA GLY A 589 -8.90 -8.46 37.57
C GLY A 589 -9.10 -7.10 36.91
N ALA A 590 -8.38 -6.81 35.81
CA ALA A 590 -8.42 -5.52 35.14
C ALA A 590 -8.28 -5.66 33.61
N GLU A 591 -9.40 -5.48 32.90
CA GLU A 591 -9.44 -5.59 31.44
C GLU A 591 -8.66 -4.47 30.73
N ASP A 592 -8.47 -3.32 31.40
CA ASP A 592 -7.72 -2.17 30.88
C ASP A 592 -6.20 -2.31 31.01
N VAL A 593 -5.70 -3.35 31.68
CA VAL A 593 -4.27 -3.65 31.73
C VAL A 593 -3.84 -4.35 30.45
N GLY A 594 -3.00 -3.65 29.67
CA GLY A 594 -2.42 -4.18 28.43
C GLY A 594 -1.02 -4.75 28.62
N VAL A 595 -0.28 -4.23 29.60
CA VAL A 595 1.07 -4.66 29.97
C VAL A 595 1.17 -4.73 31.49
N ALA A 596 1.76 -5.79 32.02
CA ALA A 596 2.05 -6.00 33.42
C ALA A 596 3.56 -6.15 33.64
N VAL A 597 4.09 -5.40 34.59
CA VAL A 597 5.53 -5.32 34.86
C VAL A 597 5.78 -5.04 36.34
N PRO A 598 6.90 -5.50 36.93
CA PRO A 598 7.31 -5.05 38.26
C PRO A 598 7.43 -3.53 38.37
N SER A 599 6.99 -2.96 39.50
CA SER A 599 7.14 -1.51 39.75
C SER A 599 8.58 -1.01 39.61
N CYS A 600 9.58 -1.87 39.89
CA CYS A 600 11.00 -1.55 39.77
C CYS A 600 11.46 -1.33 38.32
N ALA A 601 10.69 -1.75 37.31
CA ALA A 601 11.00 -1.57 35.88
C ALA A 601 10.29 -0.35 35.25
N VAL A 602 9.34 0.27 35.96
CA VAL A 602 8.65 1.45 35.46
C VAL A 602 9.55 2.67 35.64
N ARG A 603 9.70 3.46 34.58
CA ARG A 603 10.42 4.73 34.56
C ARG A 603 9.50 5.83 34.07
N HIS A 604 9.81 7.06 34.47
CA HIS A 604 9.12 8.25 33.96
C HIS A 604 10.05 8.99 33.01
N LEU A 605 9.51 9.40 31.87
CA LEU A 605 10.20 10.27 30.94
C LEU A 605 10.32 11.67 31.55
N ALA A 606 11.54 12.05 31.95
CA ALA A 606 11.83 13.38 32.46
C ALA A 606 11.74 14.42 31.33
N MET A 607 11.38 15.67 31.66
CA MET A 607 11.33 16.77 30.68
C MET A 607 12.68 17.04 30.00
N GLU A 608 13.78 16.60 30.60
CA GLU A 608 15.16 16.82 30.11
C GLU A 608 15.63 15.75 29.11
N SER A 609 14.86 14.69 28.83
CA SER A 609 15.17 13.66 27.83
C SER A 609 14.89 14.13 26.39
N ALA A 610 15.48 15.27 26.01
CA ALA A 610 15.18 16.04 24.80
C ALA A 610 15.44 15.30 23.47
N SER A 611 16.19 14.20 23.49
CA SER A 611 16.74 13.51 22.32
C SER A 611 15.71 12.65 21.57
N CYS A 612 14.81 11.93 22.28
CA CYS A 612 13.82 11.04 21.65
C CYS A 612 12.47 11.71 21.35
N MET A 613 12.25 12.93 21.86
CA MET A 613 10.99 13.68 21.73
C MET A 613 10.50 13.89 20.29
N PRO A 614 11.36 14.18 19.29
CA PRO A 614 10.91 14.29 17.90
C PRO A 614 10.33 12.97 17.36
N LEU A 615 10.96 11.84 17.68
CA LEU A 615 10.51 10.51 17.26
C LEU A 615 9.22 10.10 17.99
N LEU A 616 9.10 10.42 19.28
CA LEU A 616 7.87 10.20 20.06
C LEU A 616 6.70 11.00 19.51
N ASN A 617 6.92 12.24 19.08
CA ASN A 617 5.89 13.05 18.43
C ASN A 617 5.46 12.45 17.09
N ILE A 618 6.41 11.96 16.28
CA ILE A 618 6.10 11.24 15.03
C ILE A 618 5.30 9.96 15.34
N LEU A 619 5.70 9.21 16.36
CA LEU A 619 5.00 8.00 16.80
C LEU A 619 3.57 8.33 17.24
N GLY A 620 3.38 9.35 18.07
CA GLY A 620 2.06 9.83 18.51
C GLY A 620 1.17 10.27 17.35
N LEU A 621 1.71 11.00 16.37
CA LEU A 621 1.00 11.37 15.15
C LEU A 621 0.57 10.14 14.34
N ARG A 622 1.46 9.14 14.19
CA ARG A 622 1.13 7.90 13.48
C ARG A 622 0.06 7.08 14.21
N LEU A 623 0.06 7.11 15.53
CA LEU A 623 -0.92 6.45 16.40
C LEU A 623 -2.25 7.23 16.54
N GLY A 624 -2.28 8.51 16.19
CA GLY A 624 -3.46 9.37 16.29
C GLY A 624 -3.77 9.85 17.71
N THR A 625 -2.76 9.98 18.57
CA THR A 625 -2.89 10.45 19.96
C THR A 625 -2.44 11.91 20.13
N PRO A 626 -2.95 12.67 21.13
CA PRO A 626 -2.55 14.06 21.36
C PRO A 626 -1.07 14.20 21.75
N LEU A 627 -0.40 15.21 21.19
CA LEU A 627 1.06 15.46 21.16
C LEU A 627 1.78 15.79 22.50
N THR A 628 1.13 15.65 23.66
CA THR A 628 1.79 15.90 24.95
C THR A 628 2.44 14.64 25.47
N CYS A 629 3.72 14.43 25.11
CA CYS A 629 4.53 13.28 25.53
C CYS A 629 5.22 13.46 26.90
N SER A 630 4.90 14.52 27.66
CA SER A 630 5.48 14.78 28.98
C SER A 630 4.94 13.83 30.04
N GLY A 631 5.83 13.26 30.87
CA GLY A 631 5.44 12.41 32.01
C GLY A 631 4.97 11.00 31.63
N LEU A 632 5.28 10.54 30.42
CA LEU A 632 5.03 9.16 30.00
C LEU A 632 5.80 8.19 30.88
N ARG A 633 5.13 7.09 31.23
CA ARG A 633 5.75 5.92 31.83
C ARG A 633 6.23 5.00 30.71
N PHE A 634 7.41 4.43 30.90
CA PHE A 634 7.93 3.39 30.02
C PHE A 634 8.54 2.27 30.83
N ILE A 635 8.76 1.15 30.15
CA ILE A 635 9.30 -0.07 30.75
C ILE A 635 10.76 -0.18 30.34
N GLU A 636 11.64 -0.16 31.32
CA GLU A 636 13.07 -0.34 31.08
C GLU A 636 13.41 -1.83 30.97
N GLY A 637 14.24 -2.20 29.99
CA GLY A 637 14.76 -3.56 29.83
C GLY A 637 13.92 -4.49 28.95
N GLY A 638 12.78 -4.01 28.45
CA GLY A 638 12.00 -4.71 27.40
C GLY A 638 11.43 -6.07 27.80
N MET A 639 11.38 -6.39 29.10
CA MET A 639 10.80 -7.62 29.64
C MET A 639 9.51 -7.30 30.38
N CYS A 640 8.42 -7.96 30.03
CA CYS A 640 7.12 -7.74 30.63
C CYS A 640 6.13 -8.86 30.27
N TRP A 641 5.00 -8.87 30.96
CA TRP A 641 3.81 -9.56 30.48
C TRP A 641 2.93 -8.59 29.69
N PHE A 642 2.26 -9.05 28.64
CA PHE A 642 1.33 -8.21 27.88
C PHE A 642 0.22 -9.00 27.19
N ARG A 643 -0.86 -8.30 26.86
CA ARG A 643 -1.89 -8.76 25.92
C ARG A 643 -1.40 -8.46 24.50
N PRO A 644 -1.29 -9.42 23.57
CA PRO A 644 -0.84 -9.15 22.20
C PRO A 644 -1.60 -7.99 21.54
N VAL A 645 -2.93 -7.93 21.77
CA VAL A 645 -3.81 -6.88 21.25
C VAL A 645 -3.45 -5.48 21.72
N ALA A 646 -2.84 -5.33 22.90
CA ALA A 646 -2.44 -4.04 23.44
C ALA A 646 -1.26 -3.42 22.67
N LEU A 647 -0.45 -4.26 22.01
CA LEU A 647 0.68 -3.82 21.18
C LEU A 647 0.36 -3.81 19.68
N ALA A 648 -0.82 -4.26 19.26
CA ALA A 648 -1.27 -4.24 17.87
C ALA A 648 -1.12 -2.88 17.15
N PRO A 649 -1.21 -1.69 17.80
CA PRO A 649 -0.95 -0.43 17.13
C PRO A 649 0.44 -0.31 16.50
N LEU A 650 1.46 -1.02 17.00
CA LEU A 650 2.79 -1.08 16.38
C LEU A 650 2.73 -1.57 14.92
N LEU A 651 1.89 -2.58 14.65
CA LEU A 651 1.70 -3.08 13.29
C LEU A 651 0.86 -2.12 12.44
N ARG A 652 -0.08 -1.38 13.04
CA ARG A 652 -0.94 -0.40 12.34
C ARG A 652 -0.16 0.81 11.82
N ILE A 653 0.93 1.17 12.52
CA ILE A 653 1.80 2.29 12.12
C ILE A 653 2.86 1.89 11.08
N GLY A 654 2.90 0.61 10.70
CA GLY A 654 3.71 0.09 9.59
C GLY A 654 5.21 0.03 9.91
N LEU A 655 5.58 -0.09 11.18
CA LEU A 655 6.98 -0.31 11.57
C LEU A 655 7.37 -1.76 11.32
N CYS A 656 8.56 -1.98 10.75
CA CYS A 656 9.19 -3.30 10.66
C CYS A 656 10.49 -3.36 11.49
N ALA A 657 11.06 -4.55 11.63
CA ALA A 657 12.24 -4.78 12.46
C ALA A 657 13.47 -4.01 11.93
N GLU A 658 13.56 -3.82 10.62
CA GLU A 658 14.64 -3.11 9.95
C GLU A 658 14.66 -1.61 10.32
N ASP A 659 13.49 -1.01 10.55
CA ASP A 659 13.37 0.40 10.95
C ASP A 659 14.02 0.68 12.32
N CYS A 660 14.17 -0.35 13.16
CA CYS A 660 14.75 -0.24 14.50
C CYS A 660 16.28 -0.12 14.50
N GLY A 661 16.96 -0.47 13.40
CA GLY A 661 18.44 -0.46 13.28
C GLY A 661 19.04 0.83 12.71
N THR A 662 18.23 1.67 12.07
CA THR A 662 18.69 2.95 11.50
C THR A 662 18.89 4.01 12.59
N ALA A 663 20.11 4.54 12.72
CA ALA A 663 20.35 5.75 13.47
C ALA A 663 19.60 6.90 12.78
N CYS A 664 18.54 7.37 13.43
CA CYS A 664 17.88 8.61 13.04
C CYS A 664 18.90 9.73 13.29
N GLY A 665 19.12 10.64 12.35
CA GLY A 665 20.20 11.65 12.37
C GLY A 665 20.22 12.65 13.55
N CYS A 666 19.55 12.35 14.66
CA CYS A 666 19.63 13.03 15.95
C CYS A 666 20.52 12.19 16.88
N GLU A 667 21.79 12.57 17.03
CA GLU A 667 22.72 12.17 18.11
C GLU A 667 22.60 10.74 18.68
N GLY A 668 22.59 9.72 17.81
CA GLY A 668 22.84 8.32 18.20
C GLY A 668 21.64 7.56 18.76
N GLU A 669 20.41 8.07 18.66
CA GLU A 669 19.22 7.37 19.15
C GLU A 669 18.46 6.60 18.07
N SER A 670 18.10 5.35 18.37
CA SER A 670 17.38 4.45 17.47
C SER A 670 15.87 4.59 17.61
N LEU A 671 15.12 4.31 16.53
CA LEU A 671 13.67 4.19 16.57
C LEU A 671 13.19 3.17 17.60
N ALA A 672 13.99 2.13 17.86
CA ALA A 672 13.74 1.17 18.94
C ALA A 672 13.59 1.86 20.29
N ARG A 673 14.46 2.82 20.63
CA ARG A 673 14.37 3.57 21.88
C ARG A 673 13.10 4.43 21.94
N ALA A 674 12.70 5.03 20.83
CA ALA A 674 11.46 5.80 20.76
C ALA A 674 10.21 4.91 20.94
N VAL A 675 10.23 3.68 20.42
CA VAL A 675 9.16 2.70 20.65
C VAL A 675 9.12 2.24 22.11
N GLU A 676 10.27 1.95 22.71
CA GLU A 676 10.38 1.56 24.12
C GLU A 676 9.83 2.66 25.05
N VAL A 677 10.30 3.90 24.88
CA VAL A 677 9.84 5.06 25.66
C VAL A 677 8.38 5.42 25.34
N GLY A 678 7.96 5.19 24.10
CA GLY A 678 6.60 5.44 23.61
C GLY A 678 5.59 4.35 23.94
N LEU A 679 5.97 3.31 24.71
CA LEU A 679 5.10 2.17 24.98
C LEU A 679 3.75 2.58 25.57
N GLU A 680 3.72 3.51 26.53
CA GLU A 680 2.45 3.95 27.10
C GLU A 680 1.56 4.68 26.08
N LEU A 681 2.14 5.39 25.09
CA LEU A 681 1.36 5.96 23.99
C LEU A 681 0.73 4.87 23.12
N ILE A 682 1.49 3.81 22.84
CA ILE A 682 1.02 2.64 22.08
C ILE A 682 -0.15 1.98 22.80
N LEU A 683 -0.01 1.74 24.11
CA LEU A 683 -1.07 1.14 24.92
C LEU A 683 -2.32 2.02 24.96
N ARG A 684 -2.16 3.32 25.20
CA ARG A 684 -3.27 4.28 25.21
C ARG A 684 -4.01 4.31 23.87
N ALA A 685 -3.29 4.22 22.75
CA ALA A 685 -3.89 4.14 21.41
C ALA A 685 -4.72 2.86 21.20
N ALA A 686 -4.42 1.79 21.94
CA ALA A 686 -5.21 0.56 21.98
C ALA A 686 -6.27 0.53 23.09
N GLY A 687 -6.35 1.56 23.94
CA GLY A 687 -7.29 1.61 25.08
C GLY A 687 -6.79 0.89 26.34
N TYR A 688 -5.48 0.68 26.46
CA TYR A 688 -4.86 -0.03 27.59
C TYR A 688 -3.89 0.85 28.39
N ARG A 689 -3.53 0.39 29.59
CA ARG A 689 -2.50 0.98 30.46
C ARG A 689 -1.46 -0.04 30.91
N ILE A 690 -0.38 0.49 31.50
CA ILE A 690 0.60 -0.28 32.27
C ILE A 690 0.00 -0.58 33.65
N GLY A 691 0.04 -1.86 34.02
CA GLY A 691 -0.23 -2.38 35.35
C GLY A 691 1.07 -2.79 36.04
N GLU A 692 1.13 -2.57 37.34
CA GLU A 692 2.32 -2.85 38.14
C GLU A 692 2.09 -4.10 39.00
N LEU A 693 3.06 -5.03 38.96
CA LEU A 693 3.09 -6.21 39.82
C LEU A 693 3.62 -5.81 41.20
N SER A 694 2.92 -6.21 42.25
CA SER A 694 3.38 -6.00 43.63
C SER A 694 4.65 -6.82 43.89
N LYS A 695 5.59 -6.27 44.68
CA LYS A 695 6.77 -7.03 45.11
C LYS A 695 6.34 -8.30 45.83
N ILE A 696 6.85 -9.43 45.36
CA ILE A 696 6.68 -10.72 45.98
C ILE A 696 7.69 -10.75 47.12
N GLY A 697 7.20 -10.83 48.36
CA GLY A 697 8.01 -10.73 49.59
C GLY A 697 8.97 -11.89 49.80
#